data_AF-A0A1H0HI15-F1
#
_entry.id   AF-A0A1H0HI15-F1
#
_cell.length_a   1.000
_cell.length_b   1.000
_cell.length_c   1.000
_cell.angle_alpha   90.00
_cell.angle_beta   90.00
_cell.angle_gamma   90.00
#
_symmetry.space_group_name_H-M   'P 1'
#
loop_
_entity.id
_entity.type
_entity.pdbx_description
1 polymer ?
#
loop_
_entity_poly.entity_id
_entity_poly.type
_entity_poly.pdbx_seq_one_letter_code
_entity_poly.pdbx_strand_id
1 'polypeptide(L)'
;MMKLLEENQTTDLENLVGADKVGLTRRGFISAGALCGAAMFLGGNLLSRTALANSVSAASGRLLGFQSIPAATADSISLPAGYTSSVLISWGQPLRAGGPAFDPSGKGTAQAQEVQFGDNNDGMCLFPMRGRKDRALLAINNEYTNYRYLFEHGKEPQSAEEVRKALAAEGVSVIEVQQKNGKWQFVQDSRYNRRVHGNTPIRLSGPAAGHEWLKTDADKTGTRVLGTFQNCSSGQTPWGTYLTCEENFTDCFGSSNPEQTFDAGMKRYGVVAASKEINWHPHDPRFDVAKNPNEVNRHGWVVEIDPFDPESTPVKRTALGRFKHENAAFTQTRDGRAVVYMGDDERGEFIYKFISRDRIDRKNPKANRDLLDHGTLYVAQFDAGNGNPDHPKGNGQWIELKYGKNGLDAAAGFANQAEVLIHARLAASVVKATRMDRPEWIVVSPKDGQVYCTLTNNIKRGDEGQPVGGPNSRAKNQYGQILRWREGGNNASAMAFEWDLFVVAGNPTVHAGTPQAGSSNINAQNMFNSPDGLSFDRSGRLWIQTDGDSSNKGDFAGMGNNQMLCADPASGEIRRFLVGPIGCEITGISFAPDYRTMFIGIQHPGENGGSTFPEHLPNGKPRSSVMVITREDGGVIGA
;
A
#
# COMPACT_ATOMS: atom_id res chain seq x y z
N MET A 1 22.33 -43.76 -42.18
CA MET A 1 23.34 -44.09 -43.20
C MET A 1 24.21 -42.86 -43.39
N MET A 2 25.51 -43.08 -43.17
CA MET A 2 26.62 -42.14 -43.10
C MET A 2 26.84 -41.36 -44.41
N LYS A 3 27.27 -40.09 -44.31
CA LYS A 3 28.40 -39.56 -45.10
C LYS A 3 29.04 -38.37 -44.38
N LEU A 4 30.37 -38.43 -44.29
CA LEU A 4 31.30 -37.57 -43.56
C LEU A 4 31.79 -36.38 -44.40
N LEU A 5 32.05 -35.27 -43.69
CA LEU A 5 33.14 -34.26 -43.76
C LEU A 5 33.59 -33.62 -45.08
N GLU A 6 33.59 -32.27 -45.08
CA GLU A 6 34.71 -31.34 -45.44
C GLU A 6 34.52 -30.10 -44.51
N GLU A 7 35.29 -29.93 -43.43
CA GLU A 7 36.56 -29.18 -43.27
C GLU A 7 36.57 -27.69 -43.70
N ASN A 8 36.76 -26.82 -42.69
CA ASN A 8 37.25 -25.43 -42.73
C ASN A 8 36.33 -24.32 -43.26
N GLN A 9 35.48 -23.78 -42.37
CA GLN A 9 35.22 -22.33 -42.32
C GLN A 9 35.18 -21.85 -40.86
N THR A 10 36.02 -20.87 -40.56
CA THR A 10 36.20 -20.19 -39.28
C THR A 10 34.96 -19.37 -38.91
N THR A 11 34.69 -19.27 -37.61
CA THR A 11 33.50 -18.58 -37.07
C THR A 11 33.91 -17.24 -36.44
N ASP A 12 32.97 -16.29 -36.37
CA ASP A 12 33.16 -14.88 -35.96
C ASP A 12 33.82 -14.64 -34.58
N LEU A 13 34.09 -15.70 -33.82
CA LEU A 13 34.83 -15.65 -32.57
C LEU A 13 36.36 -15.53 -32.78
N GLU A 14 36.87 -15.94 -33.94
CA GLU A 14 38.32 -15.93 -34.25
C GLU A 14 38.79 -14.61 -34.88
N ASN A 15 37.87 -13.71 -35.27
CA ASN A 15 38.19 -12.35 -35.73
C ASN A 15 38.37 -11.34 -34.59
N LEU A 16 38.06 -11.72 -33.34
CA LEU A 16 38.05 -10.79 -32.20
C LEU A 16 39.31 -10.86 -31.32
N VAL A 17 40.27 -11.74 -31.62
CA VAL A 17 41.43 -12.00 -30.74
C VAL A 17 42.79 -11.85 -31.46
N GLY A 18 42.81 -11.36 -32.71
CA GLY A 18 44.01 -11.41 -33.55
C GLY A 18 44.42 -10.11 -34.22
N ALA A 19 44.75 -9.04 -33.47
CA ALA A 19 45.78 -8.03 -33.82
C ALA A 19 45.71 -6.82 -32.89
N ASP A 20 46.32 -6.91 -31.70
CA ASP A 20 47.43 -6.04 -31.29
C ASP A 20 47.75 -6.20 -29.80
N LYS A 21 49.05 -6.43 -29.58
CA LYS A 21 49.77 -6.66 -28.32
C LYS A 21 49.45 -5.52 -27.33
N VAL A 22 49.20 -5.76 -26.03
CA VAL A 22 50.16 -6.26 -25.03
C VAL A 22 49.42 -7.10 -23.96
N GLY A 23 49.88 -8.35 -23.78
CA GLY A 23 49.36 -9.29 -22.79
C GLY A 23 50.07 -9.22 -21.43
N LEU A 24 49.32 -9.48 -20.36
CA LEU A 24 49.84 -9.83 -19.04
C LEU A 24 49.72 -11.35 -18.87
N THR A 25 50.88 -12.03 -18.78
CA THR A 25 50.98 -13.48 -18.57
C THR A 25 50.90 -13.84 -17.09
N ARG A 26 50.61 -15.12 -16.77
CA ARG A 26 50.47 -15.69 -15.41
C ARG A 26 51.65 -15.42 -14.43
N ARG A 27 52.79 -14.90 -14.89
CA ARG A 27 53.89 -14.39 -14.03
C ARG A 27 53.68 -12.96 -13.51
N GLY A 28 52.74 -12.19 -14.07
CA GLY A 28 52.33 -10.86 -13.58
C GLY A 28 51.27 -10.89 -12.47
N PHE A 29 50.60 -12.03 -12.25
CA PHE A 29 49.57 -12.19 -11.22
C PHE A 29 50.15 -12.49 -9.83
N ILE A 30 51.40 -12.95 -9.75
CA ILE A 30 52.09 -13.24 -8.47
C ILE A 30 52.96 -12.06 -7.98
N SER A 31 53.23 -11.07 -8.83
CA SER A 31 53.93 -9.83 -8.46
C SER A 31 53.02 -8.69 -7.98
N ALA A 32 51.68 -8.82 -8.10
CA ALA A 32 50.73 -7.85 -7.55
C ALA A 32 50.28 -8.16 -6.10
N GLY A 33 50.55 -9.37 -5.60
CA GLY A 33 50.19 -9.80 -4.24
C GLY A 33 51.24 -9.51 -3.15
N ALA A 34 52.42 -9.00 -3.51
CA ALA A 34 53.53 -8.80 -2.57
C ALA A 34 53.97 -7.34 -2.39
N LEU A 35 53.35 -6.37 -3.08
CA LEU A 35 53.67 -4.94 -2.96
C LEU A 35 52.67 -4.11 -2.13
N CYS A 36 51.56 -4.71 -1.67
CA CYS A 36 50.69 -4.09 -0.65
C CYS A 36 51.16 -4.34 0.79
N GLY A 37 52.24 -5.10 1.01
CA GLY A 37 52.72 -5.49 2.35
C GLY A 37 53.88 -4.66 2.92
N ALA A 38 54.56 -3.82 2.12
CA ALA A 38 55.80 -3.16 2.54
C ALA A 38 55.83 -1.63 2.37
N ALA A 39 54.73 -1.00 1.97
CA ALA A 39 54.58 0.47 1.95
C ALA A 39 53.69 1.01 3.10
N MET A 40 53.25 0.15 4.02
CA MET A 40 52.40 0.55 5.17
C MET A 40 53.17 0.84 6.46
N PHE A 41 54.51 0.91 6.45
CA PHE A 41 55.27 1.12 7.68
C PHE A 41 56.01 2.45 7.81
N LEU A 42 56.18 3.25 6.75
CA LEU A 42 56.87 4.55 6.86
C LEU A 42 56.29 5.60 5.90
N GLY A 43 55.42 6.46 6.43
CA GLY A 43 55.07 7.78 5.86
C GLY A 43 54.07 7.80 4.71
N GLY A 44 52.80 8.10 4.99
CA GLY A 44 51.77 8.24 3.94
C GLY A 44 50.53 9.01 4.38
N ASN A 45 50.57 10.33 4.17
CA ASN A 45 49.53 11.36 4.18
C ASN A 45 48.04 11.01 4.42
N LEU A 46 47.38 11.87 5.21
CA LEU A 46 45.93 12.03 5.42
C LEU A 46 45.06 12.11 4.13
N LEU A 47 45.67 12.26 2.96
CA LEU A 47 45.01 12.37 1.65
C LEU A 47 44.60 11.00 1.05
N SER A 48 45.23 9.90 1.43
CA SER A 48 44.90 8.57 0.89
C SER A 48 43.67 7.93 1.57
N ARG A 49 43.38 8.32 2.82
CA ARG A 49 42.15 7.92 3.53
C ARG A 49 40.91 8.65 3.02
N THR A 50 41.05 9.88 2.51
CA THR A 50 39.96 10.65 1.91
C THR A 50 39.64 10.22 0.47
N ALA A 51 40.64 9.79 -0.31
CA ALA A 51 40.39 9.27 -1.66
C ALA A 51 39.63 7.92 -1.66
N LEU A 52 39.97 7.01 -0.73
CA LEU A 52 39.24 5.74 -0.53
C LEU A 52 37.87 5.95 0.12
N ALA A 53 37.73 6.93 1.04
CA ALA A 53 36.42 7.30 1.58
C ALA A 53 35.50 7.95 0.52
N ASN A 54 36.06 8.75 -0.40
CA ASN A 54 35.31 9.35 -1.50
C ASN A 54 34.96 8.35 -2.60
N SER A 55 35.80 7.35 -2.89
CA SER A 55 35.45 6.30 -3.87
C SER A 55 34.44 5.30 -3.33
N VAL A 56 34.38 5.08 -2.01
CA VAL A 56 33.31 4.31 -1.35
C VAL A 56 32.03 5.14 -1.21
N SER A 57 32.14 6.45 -0.96
CA SER A 57 30.99 7.37 -0.95
C SER A 57 30.40 7.65 -2.35
N ALA A 58 31.19 7.49 -3.41
CA ALA A 58 30.71 7.61 -4.79
C ALA A 58 30.04 6.33 -5.31
N ALA A 59 30.19 5.21 -4.60
CA ALA A 59 29.57 3.92 -4.93
C ALA A 59 28.29 3.63 -4.11
N SER A 60 28.02 4.36 -3.02
CA SER A 60 26.69 4.39 -2.41
C SER A 60 25.78 5.33 -3.21
N GLY A 61 24.61 4.87 -3.64
CA GLY A 61 23.69 5.69 -4.44
C GLY A 61 23.43 7.06 -3.80
N ARG A 62 23.49 8.11 -4.62
CA ARG A 62 23.29 9.54 -4.24
C ARG A 62 21.99 9.81 -3.46
N LEU A 63 21.04 8.86 -3.46
CA LEU A 63 19.75 8.96 -2.80
C LEU A 63 19.71 8.41 -1.37
N LEU A 64 20.47 7.35 -1.02
CA LEU A 64 20.33 6.62 0.25
C LEU A 64 21.42 7.03 1.26
N GLY A 65 21.14 8.09 2.03
CA GLY A 65 22.09 8.74 2.95
C GLY A 65 22.28 8.09 4.32
N PHE A 66 21.73 6.90 4.55
CA PHE A 66 21.81 6.18 5.82
C PHE A 66 22.30 4.74 5.64
N GLN A 67 22.93 4.17 6.67
CA GLN A 67 23.33 2.76 6.67
C GLN A 67 22.13 1.86 6.95
N SER A 68 22.02 0.74 6.22
CA SER A 68 20.96 -0.24 6.46
C SER A 68 21.04 -0.78 7.89
N ILE A 69 19.92 -0.80 8.60
CA ILE A 69 19.85 -1.39 9.95
C ILE A 69 19.64 -2.92 9.88
N PRO A 70 20.07 -3.67 10.91
CA PRO A 70 19.71 -5.09 11.01
C PRO A 70 18.19 -5.26 11.21
N ALA A 71 17.69 -6.47 10.94
CA ALA A 71 16.38 -6.89 11.43
C ALA A 71 16.35 -6.89 12.97
N ALA A 72 15.16 -6.74 13.55
CA ALA A 72 14.96 -6.74 15.00
C ALA A 72 13.66 -7.44 15.37
N THR A 73 13.55 -7.89 16.62
CA THR A 73 12.36 -8.55 17.19
C THR A 73 11.90 -7.89 18.49
N ALA A 74 12.41 -6.70 18.79
CA ALA A 74 12.10 -5.97 20.02
C ALA A 74 10.72 -5.31 19.93
N ASP A 75 10.08 -5.11 21.09
CA ASP A 75 8.84 -4.33 21.19
C ASP A 75 9.14 -2.82 21.18
N SER A 76 9.80 -2.34 20.12
CA SER A 76 10.21 -0.93 19.99
C SER A 76 10.44 -0.56 18.53
N ILE A 77 10.62 0.74 18.27
CA ILE A 77 11.07 1.22 16.97
C ILE A 77 12.60 1.20 16.92
N SER A 78 13.14 0.51 15.92
CA SER A 78 14.57 0.57 15.58
C SER A 78 14.78 1.46 14.37
N LEU A 79 15.77 2.35 14.42
CA LEU A 79 16.08 3.35 13.39
C LEU A 79 17.59 3.43 13.13
N PRO A 80 18.03 4.05 12.02
CA PRO A 80 19.44 4.27 11.76
C PRO A 80 20.00 5.31 12.74
N ALA A 81 21.32 5.30 12.94
CA ALA A 81 21.98 6.29 13.78
C ALA A 81 21.66 7.73 13.32
N GLY A 82 21.42 8.63 14.27
CA GLY A 82 21.07 10.03 14.01
C GLY A 82 19.58 10.27 13.70
N TYR A 83 18.72 9.27 13.87
CA TYR A 83 17.26 9.38 13.77
C TYR A 83 16.58 9.17 15.12
N THR A 84 15.44 9.83 15.31
CA THR A 84 14.60 9.70 16.50
C THR A 84 13.13 9.56 16.12
N SER A 85 12.35 8.95 17.01
CA SER A 85 10.90 8.80 16.88
C SER A 85 10.16 9.35 18.10
N SER A 86 8.94 9.86 17.89
CA SER A 86 7.99 10.16 18.97
C SER A 86 6.56 9.85 18.52
N VAL A 87 5.68 9.47 19.44
CA VAL A 87 4.24 9.28 19.14
C VAL A 87 3.61 10.62 18.78
N LEU A 88 2.91 10.69 17.64
CA LEU A 88 2.06 11.82 17.28
C LEU A 88 0.70 11.71 17.97
N ILE A 89 0.05 10.56 17.77
CA ILE A 89 -1.30 10.23 18.23
C ILE A 89 -1.45 8.71 18.24
N SER A 90 -2.31 8.20 19.12
CA SER A 90 -2.62 6.77 19.24
C SER A 90 -4.12 6.56 19.33
N TRP A 91 -4.57 5.35 19.01
CA TRP A 91 -5.96 4.90 19.15
C TRP A 91 -6.56 5.33 20.50
N GLY A 92 -7.78 5.87 20.45
CA GLY A 92 -8.51 6.31 21.63
C GLY A 92 -8.20 7.74 22.10
N GLN A 93 -7.26 8.45 21.46
CA GLN A 93 -7.02 9.87 21.78
C GLN A 93 -8.28 10.71 21.49
N PRO A 94 -8.85 11.44 22.46
CA PRO A 94 -9.96 12.36 22.18
C PRO A 94 -9.55 13.44 21.19
N LEU A 95 -10.41 13.68 20.18
CA LEU A 95 -10.15 14.63 19.10
C LEU A 95 -10.59 16.07 19.38
N ARG A 96 -11.20 16.32 20.54
CA ARG A 96 -11.69 17.64 20.98
C ARG A 96 -11.28 17.91 22.42
N ALA A 97 -11.15 19.17 22.81
CA ALA A 97 -10.97 19.54 24.21
C ALA A 97 -12.18 19.08 25.04
N GLY A 98 -11.94 18.56 26.25
CA GLY A 98 -12.99 17.99 27.10
C GLY A 98 -13.59 16.67 26.58
N GLY A 99 -13.07 16.11 25.48
CA GLY A 99 -13.47 14.80 24.99
C GLY A 99 -13.07 13.67 25.96
N PRO A 100 -13.73 12.49 25.86
CA PRO A 100 -13.49 11.38 26.76
C PRO A 100 -12.06 10.85 26.61
N ALA A 101 -11.34 10.73 27.72
CA ALA A 101 -10.00 10.12 27.73
C ALA A 101 -10.08 8.64 27.31
N PHE A 102 -8.98 8.12 26.76
CA PHE A 102 -8.85 6.70 26.48
C PHE A 102 -8.99 5.89 27.77
N ASP A 103 -9.79 4.83 27.73
CA ASP A 103 -9.97 3.91 28.86
C ASP A 103 -9.28 2.57 28.54
N PRO A 104 -8.10 2.30 29.12
CA PRO A 104 -7.35 1.07 28.86
C PRO A 104 -8.08 -0.19 29.34
N SER A 105 -9.10 -0.08 30.21
CA SER A 105 -9.90 -1.24 30.65
C SER A 105 -10.80 -1.80 29.54
N GLY A 106 -11.05 -1.05 28.46
CA GLY A 106 -11.98 -1.43 27.41
C GLY A 106 -13.43 -1.03 27.67
N LYS A 107 -13.73 -0.33 28.79
CA LYS A 107 -15.09 0.14 29.15
C LYS A 107 -15.54 1.43 28.46
N GLY A 108 -14.69 2.06 27.67
CA GLY A 108 -15.09 3.21 26.84
C GLY A 108 -16.30 2.87 25.96
N THR A 109 -17.23 3.80 25.80
CA THR A 109 -18.49 3.59 25.06
C THR A 109 -18.29 3.76 23.54
N ALA A 110 -19.28 3.34 22.74
CA ALA A 110 -19.25 3.63 21.30
C ALA A 110 -19.27 5.14 21.03
N GLN A 111 -20.11 5.88 21.77
CA GLN A 111 -20.16 7.34 21.68
C GLN A 111 -18.81 8.01 21.98
N ALA A 112 -18.04 7.47 22.93
CA ALA A 112 -16.68 7.96 23.19
C ALA A 112 -15.76 7.68 22.00
N GLN A 113 -15.80 6.46 21.47
CA GLN A 113 -14.99 6.05 20.32
C GLN A 113 -15.31 6.88 19.06
N GLU A 114 -16.57 7.29 18.85
CA GLU A 114 -17.01 8.15 17.72
C GLU A 114 -16.31 9.54 17.72
N VAL A 115 -15.76 9.99 18.85
CA VAL A 115 -15.06 11.28 18.99
C VAL A 115 -13.58 11.14 19.38
N GLN A 116 -13.06 9.92 19.36
CA GLN A 116 -11.65 9.60 19.59
C GLN A 116 -10.98 9.21 18.27
N PHE A 117 -9.65 9.28 18.20
CA PHE A 117 -8.87 8.70 17.11
C PHE A 117 -9.22 7.21 16.97
N GLY A 118 -9.46 6.77 15.74
CA GLY A 118 -9.85 5.38 15.46
C GLY A 118 -8.73 4.38 15.74
N ASP A 119 -9.06 3.10 15.64
CA ASP A 119 -8.11 2.00 15.82
C ASP A 119 -7.35 1.73 14.51
N ASN A 120 -6.31 0.90 14.57
CA ASN A 120 -5.56 0.38 13.42
C ASN A 120 -5.38 1.41 12.30
N ASN A 121 -4.60 2.45 12.62
CA ASN A 121 -4.35 3.53 11.68
C ASN A 121 -3.55 3.03 10.47
N ASP A 122 -4.04 3.36 9.28
CA ASP A 122 -3.45 2.89 8.04
C ASP A 122 -3.07 4.07 7.13
N GLY A 123 -3.46 4.06 5.86
CA GLY A 123 -3.13 5.05 4.86
C GLY A 123 -3.39 6.46 5.34
N MET A 124 -2.48 7.37 5.01
CA MET A 124 -2.56 8.75 5.46
C MET A 124 -1.99 9.73 4.45
N CYS A 125 -2.57 10.92 4.40
CA CYS A 125 -2.09 12.02 3.58
C CYS A 125 -2.01 13.33 4.38
N LEU A 126 -0.91 14.07 4.21
CA LEU A 126 -0.72 15.40 4.79
C LEU A 126 -1.14 16.51 3.82
N PHE A 127 -1.94 17.45 4.31
CA PHE A 127 -2.45 18.61 3.60
C PHE A 127 -1.94 19.90 4.27
N PRO A 128 -0.97 20.62 3.67
CA PRO A 128 -0.44 21.84 4.27
C PRO A 128 -1.50 22.95 4.33
N MET A 129 -1.59 23.67 5.45
CA MET A 129 -2.51 24.79 5.56
C MET A 129 -1.99 26.00 4.78
N ARG A 130 -2.81 26.53 3.86
CA ARG A 130 -2.43 27.68 3.03
C ARG A 130 -2.04 28.88 3.91
N GLY A 131 -0.85 29.43 3.66
CA GLY A 131 -0.31 30.58 4.39
C GLY A 131 0.25 30.25 5.78
N ARG A 132 0.25 28.98 6.21
CA ARG A 132 0.69 28.54 7.54
C ARG A 132 1.69 27.40 7.40
N LYS A 133 2.98 27.74 7.35
CA LYS A 133 4.07 26.75 7.17
C LYS A 133 4.20 25.79 8.36
N ASP A 134 3.71 26.21 9.52
CA ASP A 134 3.74 25.49 10.79
C ASP A 134 2.51 24.61 11.02
N ARG A 135 1.53 24.56 10.10
CA ARG A 135 0.28 23.82 10.29
C ARG A 135 -0.10 22.98 9.08
N ALA A 136 -0.65 21.81 9.35
CA ALA A 136 -1.19 20.93 8.33
C ALA A 136 -2.38 20.15 8.89
N LEU A 137 -3.18 19.57 8.00
CA LEU A 137 -4.11 18.51 8.33
C LEU A 137 -3.52 17.17 7.92
N LEU A 138 -3.75 16.14 8.73
CA LEU A 138 -3.55 14.75 8.34
C LEU A 138 -4.93 14.10 8.27
N ALA A 139 -5.25 13.49 7.14
CA ALA A 139 -6.35 12.54 7.06
C ALA A 139 -5.72 11.14 7.13
N ILE A 140 -6.16 10.33 8.09
CA ILE A 140 -5.56 9.04 8.44
C ILE A 140 -6.70 8.02 8.48
N ASN A 141 -6.57 6.94 7.74
CA ASN A 141 -7.52 5.83 7.79
C ASN A 141 -7.44 5.10 9.12
N ASN A 142 -8.53 4.42 9.45
CA ASN A 142 -8.67 3.52 10.56
C ASN A 142 -9.35 2.26 10.01
N GLU A 143 -8.58 1.20 9.83
CA GLU A 143 -8.99 0.10 8.96
C GLU A 143 -9.98 -0.83 9.65
N TYR A 144 -9.53 -1.53 10.69
CA TYR A 144 -10.33 -2.45 11.50
C TYR A 144 -10.08 -2.20 13.00
N THR A 145 -10.44 -3.15 13.85
CA THR A 145 -10.18 -3.08 15.29
C THR A 145 -9.83 -4.42 15.90
N ASN A 146 -9.05 -4.40 16.97
CA ASN A 146 -8.65 -5.59 17.69
C ASN A 146 -9.64 -5.87 18.83
N TYR A 147 -10.59 -6.79 18.67
CA TYR A 147 -11.61 -7.08 19.70
C TYR A 147 -11.04 -7.46 21.06
N ARG A 148 -9.87 -8.14 21.08
CA ARG A 148 -9.11 -8.46 22.29
C ARG A 148 -8.75 -7.23 23.13
N TYR A 149 -8.67 -6.06 22.50
CA TYR A 149 -8.32 -4.79 23.12
C TYR A 149 -9.49 -3.80 23.16
N LEU A 150 -10.40 -3.84 22.19
CA LEU A 150 -11.54 -2.93 22.11
C LEU A 150 -12.51 -3.12 23.27
N PHE A 151 -12.81 -4.36 23.66
CA PHE A 151 -13.81 -4.69 24.67
C PHE A 151 -13.16 -5.18 25.97
N GLU A 152 -13.80 -4.94 27.11
CA GLU A 152 -13.32 -5.45 28.42
C GLU A 152 -13.19 -6.98 28.43
N HIS A 153 -14.15 -7.69 27.80
CA HIS A 153 -14.12 -9.15 27.74
C HIS A 153 -13.17 -9.70 26.65
N GLY A 154 -12.67 -8.84 25.75
CA GLY A 154 -11.68 -9.21 24.73
C GLY A 154 -12.14 -10.25 23.71
N LYS A 155 -13.43 -10.26 23.34
CA LYS A 155 -14.05 -11.24 22.42
C LYS A 155 -14.91 -10.51 21.39
N GLU A 156 -15.52 -11.26 20.47
CA GLU A 156 -16.49 -10.74 19.50
C GLU A 156 -17.65 -9.95 20.14
N PRO A 157 -18.28 -9.02 19.39
CA PRO A 157 -19.40 -8.21 19.89
C PRO A 157 -20.59 -9.04 20.37
N GLN A 158 -21.20 -8.63 21.48
CA GLN A 158 -22.33 -9.29 22.14
C GLN A 158 -23.59 -8.41 22.15
N SER A 159 -23.51 -7.19 21.59
CA SER A 159 -24.63 -6.24 21.58
C SER A 159 -24.54 -5.25 20.42
N ALA A 160 -25.65 -4.56 20.15
CA ALA A 160 -25.70 -3.48 19.14
C ALA A 160 -24.76 -2.32 19.48
N GLU A 161 -24.57 -2.01 20.76
CA GLU A 161 -23.65 -0.95 21.20
C GLU A 161 -22.18 -1.35 20.97
N GLU A 162 -21.84 -2.63 21.09
CA GLU A 162 -20.49 -3.13 20.80
C GLU A 162 -20.20 -3.16 19.30
N VAL A 163 -21.17 -3.52 18.46
CA VAL A 163 -21.07 -3.34 17.00
C VAL A 163 -20.91 -1.87 16.64
N ARG A 164 -21.68 -0.97 17.27
CA ARG A 164 -21.52 0.47 17.10
C ARG A 164 -20.12 0.93 17.50
N LYS A 165 -19.54 0.39 18.58
CA LYS A 165 -18.19 0.70 19.04
C LYS A 165 -17.13 0.24 18.04
N ALA A 166 -17.27 -0.96 17.46
CA ALA A 166 -16.39 -1.45 16.41
C ALA A 166 -16.46 -0.55 15.15
N LEU A 167 -17.67 -0.25 14.66
CA LEU A 167 -17.89 0.69 13.57
C LEU A 167 -17.33 2.09 13.85
N ALA A 168 -17.36 2.52 15.12
CA ALA A 168 -16.80 3.79 15.56
C ALA A 168 -15.26 3.76 15.63
N ALA A 169 -14.62 2.60 15.68
CA ALA A 169 -13.17 2.48 15.64
C ALA A 169 -12.62 2.64 14.21
N GLU A 170 -13.41 2.27 13.20
CA GLU A 170 -13.02 2.31 11.78
C GLU A 170 -13.36 3.65 11.10
N GLY A 171 -12.91 3.84 9.86
CA GLY A 171 -13.18 5.03 9.05
C GLY A 171 -11.94 5.88 8.77
N VAL A 172 -12.07 7.19 9.00
CA VAL A 172 -11.01 8.18 8.84
C VAL A 172 -11.00 9.14 10.03
N SER A 173 -9.81 9.38 10.55
CA SER A 173 -9.49 10.44 11.49
C SER A 173 -8.82 11.60 10.75
N VAL A 174 -9.50 12.75 10.68
CA VAL A 174 -8.87 14.01 10.27
C VAL A 174 -8.37 14.71 11.51
N ILE A 175 -7.10 15.09 11.54
CA ILE A 175 -6.48 15.80 12.65
C ILE A 175 -5.68 17.00 12.15
N GLU A 176 -5.64 18.05 12.94
CA GLU A 176 -4.65 19.10 12.77
C GLU A 176 -3.35 18.76 13.49
N VAL A 177 -2.24 19.04 12.82
CA VAL A 177 -0.90 19.05 13.40
C VAL A 177 -0.28 20.43 13.28
N GLN A 178 0.48 20.81 14.31
CA GLN A 178 1.24 22.06 14.34
C GLN A 178 2.69 21.80 14.74
N GLN A 179 3.62 22.46 14.06
CA GLN A 179 5.02 22.48 14.43
C GLN A 179 5.28 23.48 15.56
N LYS A 180 5.74 23.01 16.72
CA LYS A 180 6.21 23.84 17.84
C LYS A 180 7.63 23.43 18.21
N ASN A 181 8.53 24.40 18.32
CA ASN A 181 9.95 24.16 18.60
C ASN A 181 10.58 23.09 17.68
N GLY A 182 10.25 23.15 16.39
CA GLY A 182 10.73 22.21 15.38
C GLY A 182 10.03 20.84 15.33
N LYS A 183 9.14 20.52 16.28
CA LYS A 183 8.44 19.22 16.36
C LYS A 183 6.97 19.35 15.98
N TRP A 184 6.50 18.47 15.10
CA TRP A 184 5.08 18.36 14.76
C TRP A 184 4.31 17.66 15.88
N GLN A 185 3.20 18.24 16.29
CA GLN A 185 2.37 17.77 17.40
C GLN A 185 0.89 17.85 17.02
N PHE A 186 0.09 16.92 17.54
CA PHE A 186 -1.37 16.94 17.43
C PHE A 186 -1.97 18.17 18.13
N VAL A 187 -2.95 18.81 17.49
CA VAL A 187 -3.71 19.95 18.04
C VAL A 187 -5.12 19.48 18.41
N GLN A 188 -5.29 19.12 19.69
CA GLN A 188 -6.54 18.53 20.17
C GLN A 188 -7.78 19.40 19.98
N ASP A 189 -7.67 20.72 20.14
CA ASP A 189 -8.82 21.62 20.04
C ASP A 189 -8.93 22.32 18.67
N SER A 190 -8.46 21.67 17.61
CA SER A 190 -8.66 22.20 16.26
C SER A 190 -10.09 21.99 15.82
N ARG A 191 -10.70 23.02 15.21
CA ARG A 191 -12.00 22.92 14.52
C ARG A 191 -12.02 21.90 13.37
N TYR A 192 -10.87 21.55 12.81
CA TYR A 192 -10.78 20.63 11.68
C TYR A 192 -10.77 19.16 12.10
N ASN A 193 -10.50 18.87 13.38
CA ASN A 193 -10.48 17.48 13.84
C ASN A 193 -11.85 16.84 13.58
N ARG A 194 -11.87 15.60 13.09
CA ARG A 194 -13.12 14.95 12.69
C ARG A 194 -12.94 13.44 12.66
N ARG A 195 -13.97 12.71 13.08
CA ARG A 195 -14.17 11.31 12.71
C ARG A 195 -15.20 11.21 11.59
N VAL A 196 -14.83 10.48 10.56
CA VAL A 196 -15.77 9.82 9.63
C VAL A 196 -15.65 8.35 9.99
N HIS A 197 -16.74 7.69 10.37
CA HIS A 197 -16.72 6.33 10.91
C HIS A 197 -17.80 5.46 10.26
N GLY A 198 -17.87 4.17 10.61
CA GLY A 198 -18.76 3.17 10.01
C GLY A 198 -20.27 3.40 10.13
N ASN A 199 -20.69 4.52 10.76
CA ASN A 199 -22.07 4.99 10.84
C ASN A 199 -22.26 6.45 10.37
N THR A 200 -21.20 7.12 9.89
CA THR A 200 -21.31 8.50 9.37
C THR A 200 -22.16 8.52 8.09
N PRO A 201 -23.11 9.45 7.92
CA PRO A 201 -23.84 9.59 6.66
C PRO A 201 -22.91 9.99 5.50
N ILE A 202 -22.98 9.24 4.40
CA ILE A 202 -22.16 9.41 3.20
C ILE A 202 -23.06 9.43 1.96
N ARG A 203 -22.70 10.24 0.96
CA ARG A 203 -23.37 10.31 -0.34
C ARG A 203 -22.76 9.30 -1.31
N LEU A 204 -23.56 8.65 -2.15
CA LEU A 204 -23.07 7.98 -3.35
C LEU A 204 -23.17 8.93 -4.56
N SER A 205 -22.15 8.96 -5.40
CA SER A 205 -22.15 9.71 -6.67
C SER A 205 -21.49 8.89 -7.80
N GLY A 206 -21.59 9.39 -9.02
CA GLY A 206 -21.15 8.70 -10.23
C GLY A 206 -22.21 7.76 -10.82
N PRO A 207 -21.85 6.96 -11.85
CA PRO A 207 -22.82 6.29 -12.71
C PRO A 207 -23.68 5.22 -12.01
N ALA A 208 -23.27 4.67 -10.88
CA ALA A 208 -24.05 3.66 -10.16
C ALA A 208 -25.00 4.26 -9.10
N ALA A 209 -24.81 5.52 -8.71
CA ALA A 209 -25.66 6.15 -7.70
C ALA A 209 -27.14 6.15 -8.15
N GLY A 210 -28.02 5.66 -7.28
CA GLY A 210 -29.45 5.52 -7.56
C GLY A 210 -29.87 4.23 -8.27
N HIS A 211 -28.92 3.36 -8.63
CA HIS A 211 -29.23 2.05 -9.22
C HIS A 211 -30.01 1.15 -8.25
N GLU A 212 -30.86 0.26 -8.77
CA GLU A 212 -31.70 -0.64 -7.96
C GLU A 212 -30.87 -1.48 -6.98
N TRP A 213 -29.69 -1.95 -7.39
CA TRP A 213 -28.79 -2.74 -6.55
C TRP A 213 -28.12 -1.95 -5.41
N LEU A 214 -28.27 -0.62 -5.38
CA LEU A 214 -27.80 0.23 -4.28
C LEU A 214 -28.94 0.70 -3.37
N LYS A 215 -30.20 0.31 -3.66
CA LYS A 215 -31.35 0.66 -2.82
C LYS A 215 -31.54 -0.37 -1.72
N THR A 216 -31.86 0.11 -0.53
CA THR A 216 -32.24 -0.70 0.64
C THR A 216 -33.53 -0.15 1.22
N ASP A 217 -34.12 -0.85 2.20
CA ASP A 217 -35.32 -0.35 2.88
C ASP A 217 -35.07 0.99 3.59
N ALA A 218 -33.87 1.15 4.16
CA ALA A 218 -33.43 2.37 4.84
C ALA A 218 -33.07 3.53 3.89
N ASP A 219 -32.68 3.22 2.65
CA ASP A 219 -32.44 4.21 1.59
C ASP A 219 -33.00 3.73 0.25
N LYS A 220 -34.27 4.08 0.03
CA LYS A 220 -35.00 3.79 -1.22
C LYS A 220 -34.48 4.59 -2.42
N THR A 221 -33.62 5.60 -2.20
CA THR A 221 -33.06 6.39 -3.28
C THR A 221 -31.81 5.76 -3.89
N GLY A 222 -31.07 4.96 -3.11
CA GLY A 222 -29.78 4.39 -3.53
C GLY A 222 -28.66 5.42 -3.64
N THR A 223 -28.76 6.53 -2.90
CA THR A 223 -27.83 7.67 -2.98
C THR A 223 -27.25 8.09 -1.62
N ARG A 224 -27.70 7.46 -0.52
CA ARG A 224 -27.27 7.76 0.84
C ARG A 224 -26.93 6.48 1.59
N VAL A 225 -25.70 6.37 2.08
CA VAL A 225 -25.20 5.20 2.82
C VAL A 225 -24.68 5.61 4.18
N LEU A 226 -24.78 4.71 5.15
CA LEU A 226 -24.13 4.87 6.44
C LEU A 226 -22.76 4.20 6.38
N GLY A 227 -21.74 5.00 6.64
CA GLY A 227 -20.40 4.53 6.92
C GLY A 227 -19.50 4.35 5.72
N THR A 228 -18.23 4.47 6.07
CA THR A 228 -17.08 3.87 5.40
C THR A 228 -16.30 3.18 6.51
N PHE A 229 -15.85 1.95 6.25
CA PHE A 229 -15.23 1.03 7.20
C PHE A 229 -14.36 0.05 6.40
N GLN A 230 -13.48 -0.70 7.06
CA GLN A 230 -12.40 -1.45 6.39
C GLN A 230 -11.58 -0.53 5.48
N ASN A 231 -11.25 0.64 6.01
CA ASN A 231 -10.52 1.69 5.31
C ASN A 231 -9.02 1.39 5.32
N CYS A 232 -8.51 0.78 4.25
CA CYS A 232 -7.12 0.38 4.13
C CYS A 232 -6.23 1.59 3.86
N SER A 233 -5.87 1.85 2.60
CA SER A 233 -4.94 2.93 2.24
C SER A 233 -5.62 4.13 1.58
N SER A 234 -4.84 4.97 0.90
CA SER A 234 -5.17 6.36 0.66
C SER A 234 -4.76 6.89 -0.72
N GLY A 235 -5.28 8.08 -1.04
CA GLY A 235 -4.85 8.89 -2.18
C GLY A 235 -5.03 10.37 -1.88
N GLN A 236 -4.18 11.20 -2.50
CA GLN A 236 -4.25 12.66 -2.39
C GLN A 236 -4.53 13.28 -3.76
N THR A 237 -5.61 14.04 -3.87
CA THR A 237 -5.94 14.75 -5.11
C THR A 237 -5.24 16.11 -5.17
N PRO A 238 -4.91 16.63 -6.37
CA PRO A 238 -4.31 17.95 -6.51
C PRO A 238 -5.31 19.10 -6.29
N TRP A 239 -6.61 18.80 -6.11
CA TRP A 239 -7.63 19.77 -5.72
C TRP A 239 -7.90 19.77 -4.21
N GLY A 240 -7.07 19.09 -3.42
CA GLY A 240 -7.02 19.24 -1.96
C GLY A 240 -8.01 18.35 -1.21
N THR A 241 -8.46 17.25 -1.81
CA THR A 241 -9.30 16.24 -1.16
C THR A 241 -8.50 14.96 -0.91
N TYR A 242 -9.01 14.18 0.04
CA TYR A 242 -8.48 12.89 0.46
C TYR A 242 -9.34 11.77 -0.14
N LEU A 243 -8.69 10.72 -0.63
CA LEU A 243 -9.33 9.48 -1.05
C LEU A 243 -9.01 8.41 -0.02
N THR A 244 -10.04 7.83 0.59
CA THR A 244 -9.92 6.61 1.41
C THR A 244 -10.53 5.43 0.66
N CYS A 245 -10.03 4.23 0.89
CA CYS A 245 -10.34 3.05 0.10
C CYS A 245 -10.95 1.95 0.99
N GLU A 246 -12.12 1.45 0.61
CA GLU A 246 -12.78 0.34 1.29
C GLU A 246 -12.29 -0.99 0.71
N GLU A 247 -11.64 -1.79 1.55
CA GLU A 247 -10.84 -2.93 1.13
C GLU A 247 -11.52 -4.23 1.54
N ASN A 248 -11.26 -4.80 2.71
CA ASN A 248 -11.93 -6.01 3.22
C ASN A 248 -13.37 -5.80 3.75
N PHE A 249 -14.16 -4.91 3.13
CA PHE A 249 -15.54 -4.57 3.53
C PHE A 249 -16.50 -5.76 3.59
N THR A 250 -16.27 -6.81 2.78
CA THR A 250 -17.12 -8.01 2.74
C THR A 250 -17.07 -8.81 4.03
N ASP A 251 -16.00 -8.66 4.80
CA ASP A 251 -15.71 -9.45 5.98
C ASP A 251 -16.69 -9.13 7.10
N CYS A 252 -17.25 -7.91 7.07
CA CYS A 252 -18.25 -7.39 7.99
C CYS A 252 -19.65 -7.98 7.80
N PHE A 253 -19.93 -8.58 6.64
CA PHE A 253 -21.26 -9.06 6.28
C PHE A 253 -21.43 -10.54 6.61
N GLY A 254 -22.58 -10.90 7.15
CA GLY A 254 -22.98 -12.28 7.39
C GLY A 254 -24.47 -12.48 7.18
N SER A 255 -25.02 -13.59 7.64
CA SER A 255 -26.41 -13.95 7.44
C SER A 255 -26.98 -14.62 8.68
N SER A 256 -28.16 -14.16 9.11
CA SER A 256 -28.94 -14.87 10.12
C SER A 256 -29.55 -16.18 9.60
N ASN A 257 -29.62 -16.35 8.28
CA ASN A 257 -29.96 -17.62 7.64
C ASN A 257 -28.68 -18.45 7.40
N PRO A 258 -28.46 -19.58 8.10
CA PRO A 258 -27.28 -20.43 7.88
C PRO A 258 -27.28 -21.12 6.51
N GLU A 259 -28.45 -21.24 5.87
CA GLU A 259 -28.62 -21.80 4.53
C GLU A 259 -28.66 -20.70 3.45
N GLN A 260 -28.11 -19.51 3.75
CA GLN A 260 -28.10 -18.39 2.81
C GLN A 260 -27.48 -18.80 1.47
N THR A 261 -28.25 -18.60 0.41
CA THR A 261 -27.74 -18.73 -0.95
C THR A 261 -27.15 -17.40 -1.39
N PHE A 262 -25.96 -17.46 -1.96
CA PHE A 262 -25.25 -16.29 -2.49
C PHE A 262 -25.28 -16.33 -4.01
N ASP A 263 -25.63 -15.21 -4.62
CA ASP A 263 -25.52 -15.04 -6.07
C ASP A 263 -24.04 -15.02 -6.52
N ALA A 264 -23.82 -14.99 -7.82
CA ALA A 264 -22.48 -14.99 -8.40
C ALA A 264 -21.66 -13.75 -8.00
N GLY A 265 -22.32 -12.60 -7.83
CA GLY A 265 -21.69 -11.36 -7.39
C GLY A 265 -21.16 -11.48 -5.97
N MET A 266 -22.02 -11.82 -5.00
CA MET A 266 -21.62 -11.99 -3.60
C MET A 266 -20.53 -13.04 -3.43
N LYS A 267 -20.62 -14.18 -4.16
CA LYS A 267 -19.57 -15.21 -4.14
C LYS A 267 -18.24 -14.70 -4.68
N ARG A 268 -18.25 -13.94 -5.77
CA ARG A 268 -17.03 -13.38 -6.37
C ARG A 268 -16.35 -12.33 -5.47
N TYR A 269 -17.12 -11.65 -4.64
CA TYR A 269 -16.59 -10.68 -3.68
C TYR A 269 -16.23 -11.31 -2.33
N GLY A 270 -16.59 -12.58 -2.10
CA GLY A 270 -16.14 -13.35 -0.93
C GLY A 270 -17.01 -13.22 0.32
N VAL A 271 -18.29 -12.86 0.18
CA VAL A 271 -19.23 -12.84 1.31
C VAL A 271 -19.55 -14.26 1.76
N VAL A 272 -19.58 -14.48 3.07
CA VAL A 272 -19.90 -15.78 3.69
C VAL A 272 -20.96 -15.59 4.79
N ALA A 273 -21.77 -16.61 5.05
CA ALA A 273 -22.87 -16.51 6.03
C ALA A 273 -22.38 -16.21 7.45
N ALA A 274 -21.21 -16.75 7.82
CA ALA A 274 -20.63 -16.55 9.14
C ALA A 274 -19.98 -15.17 9.34
N SER A 275 -19.89 -14.32 8.31
CA SER A 275 -18.88 -13.24 8.23
C SER A 275 -17.44 -13.79 8.38
N LYS A 276 -16.43 -12.93 8.40
CA LYS A 276 -15.04 -13.37 8.68
C LYS A 276 -14.58 -12.89 10.05
N GLU A 277 -15.08 -13.54 11.10
CA GLU A 277 -14.73 -13.24 12.50
C GLU A 277 -15.12 -11.80 12.95
N ILE A 278 -15.94 -11.09 12.16
CA ILE A 278 -16.43 -9.74 12.47
C ILE A 278 -17.73 -9.79 13.28
N ASN A 279 -18.69 -10.64 12.88
CA ASN A 279 -19.92 -10.96 13.61
C ASN A 279 -20.79 -9.75 14.03
N TRP A 280 -20.95 -8.77 13.14
CA TRP A 280 -21.87 -7.64 13.36
C TRP A 280 -23.34 -7.96 13.07
N HIS A 281 -23.59 -8.78 12.04
CA HIS A 281 -24.92 -9.13 11.55
C HIS A 281 -25.92 -9.68 12.59
N PRO A 282 -25.53 -10.34 13.70
CA PRO A 282 -26.47 -10.75 14.75
C PRO A 282 -27.05 -9.57 15.54
N HIS A 283 -26.36 -8.42 15.54
CA HIS A 283 -26.69 -7.28 16.40
C HIS A 283 -26.98 -5.98 15.62
N ASP A 284 -26.55 -5.87 14.35
CA ASP A 284 -26.98 -4.84 13.42
C ASP A 284 -27.47 -5.48 12.11
N PRO A 285 -28.80 -5.47 11.84
CA PRO A 285 -29.38 -6.12 10.67
C PRO A 285 -28.94 -5.49 9.34
N ARG A 286 -28.29 -4.31 9.35
CA ARG A 286 -27.67 -3.73 8.16
C ARG A 286 -26.62 -4.66 7.54
N PHE A 287 -25.91 -5.41 8.35
CA PHE A 287 -24.87 -6.36 7.92
C PHE A 287 -25.40 -7.78 7.68
N ASP A 288 -26.70 -8.00 7.88
CA ASP A 288 -27.37 -9.28 7.66
C ASP A 288 -27.91 -9.35 6.23
N VAL A 289 -27.22 -10.08 5.36
CA VAL A 289 -27.56 -10.17 3.94
C VAL A 289 -28.89 -10.89 3.67
N ALA A 290 -29.41 -11.65 4.63
CA ALA A 290 -30.76 -12.22 4.52
C ALA A 290 -31.85 -11.13 4.59
N LYS A 291 -31.53 -9.97 5.17
CA LYS A 291 -32.44 -8.82 5.33
C LYS A 291 -32.08 -7.67 4.38
N ASN A 292 -30.80 -7.34 4.28
CA ASN A 292 -30.28 -6.20 3.53
C ASN A 292 -29.22 -6.62 2.51
N PRO A 293 -29.52 -7.49 1.53
CA PRO A 293 -28.53 -8.01 0.59
C PRO A 293 -27.83 -6.92 -0.22
N ASN A 294 -28.54 -5.84 -0.56
CA ASN A 294 -27.98 -4.71 -1.30
C ASN A 294 -27.04 -3.82 -0.48
N GLU A 295 -26.99 -3.96 0.86
CA GLU A 295 -26.03 -3.20 1.67
C GLU A 295 -24.59 -3.54 1.29
N VAL A 296 -24.31 -4.81 0.96
CA VAL A 296 -23.01 -5.25 0.45
C VAL A 296 -22.56 -4.43 -0.76
N ASN A 297 -23.48 -4.07 -1.67
CA ASN A 297 -23.18 -3.30 -2.88
C ASN A 297 -22.88 -1.82 -2.60
N ARG A 298 -23.25 -1.30 -1.43
CA ARG A 298 -23.05 0.10 -1.04
C ARG A 298 -21.67 0.36 -0.39
N HIS A 299 -20.83 -0.69 -0.30
CA HIS A 299 -19.44 -0.64 0.20
C HIS A 299 -18.46 -1.29 -0.79
N GLY A 300 -17.17 -1.06 -0.62
CA GLY A 300 -16.11 -1.46 -1.57
C GLY A 300 -15.79 -0.39 -2.60
N TRP A 301 -15.89 0.89 -2.21
CA TRP A 301 -15.69 2.03 -3.08
C TRP A 301 -14.54 2.91 -2.57
N VAL A 302 -13.91 3.65 -3.48
CA VAL A 302 -13.13 4.83 -3.10
C VAL A 302 -14.08 5.93 -2.62
N VAL A 303 -13.78 6.52 -1.46
CA VAL A 303 -14.55 7.59 -0.84
C VAL A 303 -13.72 8.88 -0.77
N GLU A 304 -14.26 9.97 -1.30
CA GLU A 304 -13.62 11.28 -1.29
C GLU A 304 -14.10 12.13 -0.10
N ILE A 305 -13.14 12.73 0.62
CA ILE A 305 -13.34 13.57 1.81
C ILE A 305 -12.63 14.92 1.59
N ASP A 306 -13.29 16.03 1.93
CA ASP A 306 -12.64 17.33 2.04
C ASP A 306 -12.13 17.51 3.49
N PRO A 307 -10.81 17.40 3.76
CA PRO A 307 -10.28 17.55 5.11
C PRO A 307 -10.40 18.99 5.63
N PHE A 308 -10.52 19.99 4.74
CA PHE A 308 -10.61 21.40 5.12
C PHE A 308 -12.03 21.86 5.43
N ASP A 309 -13.05 21.06 5.10
CA ASP A 309 -14.44 21.31 5.45
C ASP A 309 -14.97 20.20 6.38
N PRO A 310 -14.90 20.39 7.72
CA PRO A 310 -15.30 19.37 8.69
C PRO A 310 -16.81 19.04 8.66
N GLU A 311 -17.65 19.87 8.02
CA GLU A 311 -19.09 19.63 7.88
C GLU A 311 -19.45 18.99 6.52
N SER A 312 -18.48 18.87 5.60
CA SER A 312 -18.72 18.29 4.28
C SER A 312 -19.17 16.82 4.38
N THR A 313 -20.14 16.40 3.56
CA THR A 313 -20.51 14.99 3.47
C THR A 313 -19.53 14.25 2.55
N PRO A 314 -18.84 13.18 3.01
CA PRO A 314 -18.01 12.36 2.15
C PRO A 314 -18.80 11.75 0.97
N VAL A 315 -18.10 11.39 -0.10
CA VAL A 315 -18.73 10.90 -1.33
C VAL A 315 -18.09 9.60 -1.83
N LYS A 316 -18.85 8.50 -1.91
CA LYS A 316 -18.42 7.28 -2.60
C LYS A 316 -18.42 7.51 -4.11
N ARG A 317 -17.27 7.30 -4.77
CA ARG A 317 -17.02 7.62 -6.19
C ARG A 317 -17.21 6.39 -7.08
N THR A 318 -18.45 6.12 -7.48
CA THR A 318 -18.78 4.85 -8.15
C THR A 318 -18.14 4.66 -9.52
N ALA A 319 -17.70 5.73 -10.20
CA ALA A 319 -17.03 5.63 -11.50
C ALA A 319 -15.65 4.94 -11.42
N LEU A 320 -15.05 4.85 -10.23
CA LEU A 320 -13.78 4.17 -9.99
C LEU A 320 -13.95 2.65 -9.85
N GLY A 321 -15.19 2.14 -9.84
CA GLY A 321 -15.51 0.72 -9.73
C GLY A 321 -15.54 0.22 -8.29
N ARG A 322 -16.19 -0.93 -8.08
CA ARG A 322 -16.35 -1.56 -6.77
C ARG A 322 -15.52 -2.83 -6.67
N PHE A 323 -14.63 -2.90 -5.70
CA PHE A 323 -13.75 -4.03 -5.38
C PHE A 323 -13.07 -3.77 -4.02
N LYS A 324 -12.09 -4.57 -3.63
CA LYS A 324 -11.37 -4.38 -2.36
C LYS A 324 -10.21 -3.42 -2.61
N HIS A 325 -10.52 -2.12 -2.55
CA HIS A 325 -9.56 -1.10 -2.94
C HIS A 325 -8.47 -0.97 -1.87
N GLU A 326 -7.23 -1.15 -2.25
CA GLU A 326 -6.10 -0.86 -1.36
C GLU A 326 -5.88 0.65 -1.22
N ASN A 327 -5.34 1.27 -2.26
CA ASN A 327 -5.01 2.68 -2.33
C ASN A 327 -5.44 3.31 -3.67
N ALA A 328 -5.33 4.64 -3.77
CA ALA A 328 -5.72 5.39 -4.95
C ALA A 328 -4.58 6.29 -5.45
N ALA A 329 -3.69 5.73 -6.28
CA ALA A 329 -2.50 6.41 -6.75
C ALA A 329 -2.82 7.44 -7.84
N PHE A 330 -2.70 8.72 -7.49
CA PHE A 330 -3.04 9.82 -8.37
C PHE A 330 -1.89 10.19 -9.33
N THR A 331 -2.24 10.44 -10.59
CA THR A 331 -1.42 11.21 -11.53
C THR A 331 -2.30 11.95 -12.54
N GLN A 332 -1.71 12.52 -13.59
CA GLN A 332 -2.45 13.20 -14.64
C GLN A 332 -1.93 12.85 -16.03
N THR A 333 -2.83 12.89 -17.00
CA THR A 333 -2.48 12.82 -18.41
C THR A 333 -1.78 14.11 -18.85
N ARG A 334 -1.12 14.07 -20.01
CA ARG A 334 -0.50 15.28 -20.61
C ARG A 334 -1.50 16.39 -20.92
N ASP A 335 -2.73 16.02 -21.29
CA ASP A 335 -3.81 16.97 -21.56
C ASP A 335 -4.56 17.43 -20.29
N GLY A 336 -4.13 16.97 -19.11
CA GLY A 336 -4.57 17.49 -17.81
C GLY A 336 -5.78 16.79 -17.20
N ARG A 337 -6.16 15.60 -17.66
CA ARG A 337 -7.19 14.77 -17.02
C ARG A 337 -6.59 14.02 -15.83
N ALA A 338 -7.37 13.84 -14.78
CA ALA A 338 -7.00 13.00 -13.64
C ALA A 338 -6.89 11.52 -14.06
N VAL A 339 -5.89 10.84 -13.52
CA VAL A 339 -5.69 9.39 -13.59
C VAL A 339 -5.55 8.85 -12.17
N VAL A 340 -6.21 7.74 -11.89
CA VAL A 340 -6.13 7.03 -10.61
C VAL A 340 -5.83 5.56 -10.88
N TYR A 341 -4.70 5.05 -10.40
CA TYR A 341 -4.39 3.61 -10.41
C TYR A 341 -4.82 2.99 -9.08
N MET A 342 -5.40 1.79 -9.13
CA MET A 342 -6.00 1.12 -7.96
C MET A 342 -5.68 -0.38 -7.99
N GLY A 343 -5.24 -0.93 -6.86
CA GLY A 343 -5.12 -2.36 -6.62
C GLY A 343 -6.41 -2.95 -6.06
N ASP A 344 -6.70 -4.21 -6.37
CA ASP A 344 -7.76 -5.00 -5.76
C ASP A 344 -7.13 -6.12 -4.96
N ASP A 345 -6.98 -5.91 -3.64
CA ASP A 345 -6.20 -6.82 -2.80
C ASP A 345 -6.98 -8.09 -2.47
N GLU A 346 -6.92 -9.02 -3.41
CA GLU A 346 -7.24 -10.42 -3.16
C GLU A 346 -6.42 -11.30 -4.10
N ARG A 347 -6.10 -12.51 -3.64
CA ARG A 347 -5.31 -13.46 -4.43
C ARG A 347 -5.99 -13.76 -5.77
N GLY A 348 -5.33 -13.37 -6.85
CA GLY A 348 -5.79 -13.61 -8.21
C GLY A 348 -6.82 -12.58 -8.71
N GLU A 349 -6.95 -11.42 -8.07
CA GLU A 349 -7.70 -10.28 -8.60
C GLU A 349 -6.76 -9.32 -9.37
N PHE A 350 -7.12 -8.06 -9.56
CA PHE A 350 -6.62 -7.27 -10.69
C PHE A 350 -6.07 -5.89 -10.30
N ILE A 351 -5.38 -5.26 -11.26
CA ILE A 351 -4.97 -3.85 -11.17
C ILE A 351 -5.83 -3.02 -12.14
N TYR A 352 -6.33 -1.90 -11.65
CA TYR A 352 -7.24 -1.01 -12.37
C TYR A 352 -6.65 0.38 -12.59
N LYS A 353 -7.23 1.09 -13.56
CA LYS A 353 -6.91 2.48 -13.89
C LYS A 353 -8.19 3.23 -14.24
N PHE A 354 -8.40 4.38 -13.63
CA PHE A 354 -9.45 5.32 -14.01
C PHE A 354 -8.84 6.53 -14.70
N ILE A 355 -9.46 7.01 -15.79
CA ILE A 355 -9.14 8.29 -16.42
C ILE A 355 -10.40 9.14 -16.45
N SER A 356 -10.37 10.31 -15.82
CA SER A 356 -11.49 11.26 -15.85
C SER A 356 -11.79 11.77 -17.28
N ARG A 357 -13.04 12.13 -17.53
CA ARG A 357 -13.49 12.77 -18.79
C ARG A 357 -12.92 14.18 -18.88
N ASP A 358 -13.06 14.94 -17.80
CA ASP A 358 -12.78 16.36 -17.75
C ASP A 358 -11.36 16.64 -17.26
N ARG A 359 -10.87 17.84 -17.56
CA ARG A 359 -9.54 18.28 -17.13
C ARG A 359 -9.61 18.84 -15.72
N ILE A 360 -8.51 18.69 -14.99
CA ILE A 360 -8.33 19.27 -13.67
C ILE A 360 -8.27 20.79 -13.78
N ASP A 361 -9.18 21.48 -13.09
CA ASP A 361 -9.09 22.91 -12.90
C ASP A 361 -8.21 23.23 -11.69
N ARG A 362 -6.95 23.60 -11.97
CA ARG A 362 -5.97 24.00 -10.96
C ARG A 362 -6.23 25.40 -10.38
N LYS A 363 -7.01 26.24 -11.07
CA LYS A 363 -7.31 27.61 -10.64
C LYS A 363 -8.52 27.65 -9.71
N ASN A 364 -9.46 26.72 -9.90
CA ASN A 364 -10.65 26.57 -9.08
C ASN A 364 -10.80 25.12 -8.58
N PRO A 365 -10.14 24.75 -7.46
CA PRO A 365 -10.22 23.38 -6.91
C PRO A 365 -11.65 22.86 -6.74
N LYS A 366 -12.60 23.74 -6.36
CA LYS A 366 -14.01 23.40 -6.17
C LYS A 366 -14.72 23.00 -7.47
N ALA A 367 -14.23 23.42 -8.64
CA ALA A 367 -14.77 22.98 -9.93
C ALA A 367 -14.51 21.49 -10.19
N ASN A 368 -13.55 20.88 -9.49
CA ASN A 368 -13.24 19.45 -9.61
C ASN A 368 -14.14 18.57 -8.71
N ARG A 369 -15.14 19.13 -8.03
CA ARG A 369 -15.98 18.41 -7.04
C ARG A 369 -16.57 17.11 -7.59
N ASP A 370 -16.95 17.07 -8.86
CA ASP A 370 -17.58 15.90 -9.48
C ASP A 370 -16.66 15.28 -10.58
N LEU A 371 -15.37 15.63 -10.60
CA LEU A 371 -14.40 15.17 -11.61
C LEU A 371 -14.27 13.63 -11.64
N LEU A 372 -14.34 13.01 -10.46
CA LEU A 372 -14.25 11.56 -10.29
C LEU A 372 -15.58 10.82 -10.57
N ASP A 373 -16.65 11.53 -10.94
CA ASP A 373 -17.94 10.91 -11.31
C ASP A 373 -18.02 10.61 -12.82
N HIS A 374 -17.09 11.15 -13.61
CA HIS A 374 -17.12 11.05 -15.06
C HIS A 374 -15.77 10.64 -15.61
N GLY A 375 -15.71 9.49 -16.28
CA GLY A 375 -14.47 8.99 -16.87
C GLY A 375 -14.62 7.59 -17.44
N THR A 376 -13.51 6.89 -17.49
CA THR A 376 -13.45 5.53 -18.00
C THR A 376 -12.57 4.69 -17.09
N LEU A 377 -13.11 3.55 -16.65
CA LEU A 377 -12.39 2.55 -15.87
C LEU A 377 -11.77 1.52 -16.84
N TYR A 378 -10.55 1.12 -16.53
CA TYR A 378 -9.77 0.13 -17.25
C TYR A 378 -9.20 -0.90 -16.28
N VAL A 379 -8.87 -2.07 -16.80
CA VAL A 379 -8.17 -3.13 -16.07
C VAL A 379 -6.93 -3.59 -16.84
N ALA A 380 -5.88 -3.97 -16.12
CA ALA A 380 -4.60 -4.37 -16.71
C ALA A 380 -4.62 -5.80 -17.26
N GLN A 381 -3.95 -6.00 -18.38
CA GLN A 381 -3.49 -7.30 -18.86
C GLN A 381 -1.98 -7.22 -19.11
N PHE A 382 -1.25 -8.17 -18.53
CA PHE A 382 0.20 -8.32 -18.66
C PHE A 382 0.52 -9.54 -19.53
N ASP A 383 1.51 -9.42 -20.41
CA ASP A 383 2.06 -10.55 -21.16
C ASP A 383 2.92 -11.48 -20.27
N ALA A 384 3.43 -12.56 -20.86
CA ALA A 384 4.27 -13.53 -20.15
C ALA A 384 5.69 -13.00 -19.85
N GLY A 385 6.08 -11.86 -20.43
CA GLY A 385 7.42 -11.31 -20.35
C GLY A 385 8.51 -12.15 -21.02
N ASN A 386 9.75 -11.80 -20.74
CA ASN A 386 10.96 -12.43 -21.27
C ASN A 386 11.45 -13.65 -20.48
N GLY A 387 10.77 -14.00 -19.37
CA GLY A 387 11.13 -15.13 -18.51
C GLY A 387 12.46 -15.01 -17.77
N ASN A 388 13.06 -13.81 -17.67
CA ASN A 388 14.28 -13.62 -16.89
C ASN A 388 14.00 -13.92 -15.40
N PRO A 389 14.76 -14.81 -14.74
CA PRO A 389 14.49 -15.22 -13.36
C PRO A 389 14.83 -14.15 -12.31
N ASP A 390 15.70 -13.20 -12.64
CA ASP A 390 16.15 -12.13 -11.74
C ASP A 390 15.37 -10.83 -11.95
N HIS A 391 15.22 -10.42 -13.21
CA HIS A 391 14.58 -9.18 -13.62
C HIS A 391 13.66 -9.40 -14.83
N PRO A 392 12.51 -10.08 -14.65
CA PRO A 392 11.56 -10.31 -15.74
C PRO A 392 10.98 -8.98 -16.22
N LYS A 393 10.82 -8.86 -17.54
CA LYS A 393 10.29 -7.67 -18.22
C LYS A 393 9.32 -8.08 -19.32
N GLY A 394 8.35 -7.23 -19.62
CA GLY A 394 7.38 -7.48 -20.68
C GLY A 394 6.57 -6.26 -21.03
N ASN A 395 5.47 -6.48 -21.74
CA ASN A 395 4.49 -5.46 -22.11
C ASN A 395 3.14 -5.75 -21.46
N GLY A 396 2.32 -4.72 -21.35
CA GLY A 396 0.94 -4.86 -20.95
C GLY A 396 0.06 -3.79 -21.57
N GLN A 397 -1.24 -3.93 -21.31
CA GLN A 397 -2.27 -3.06 -21.85
C GLN A 397 -3.40 -2.80 -20.86
N TRP A 398 -4.08 -1.69 -21.07
CA TRP A 398 -5.30 -1.30 -20.36
C TRP A 398 -6.52 -1.61 -21.20
N ILE A 399 -7.43 -2.43 -20.66
CA ILE A 399 -8.66 -2.85 -21.34
C ILE A 399 -9.85 -2.10 -20.71
N GLU A 400 -10.64 -1.43 -21.55
CA GLU A 400 -11.78 -0.60 -21.13
C GLU A 400 -12.93 -1.44 -20.54
N LEU A 401 -13.40 -1.06 -19.35
CA LEU A 401 -14.57 -1.63 -18.68
C LEU A 401 -15.81 -0.78 -18.92
N LYS A 402 -16.36 -0.88 -20.14
CA LYS A 402 -17.53 -0.12 -20.58
C LYS A 402 -18.60 -1.04 -21.14
N TYR A 403 -19.84 -0.84 -20.69
CA TYR A 403 -21.01 -1.51 -21.24
C TYR A 403 -21.13 -1.29 -22.76
N GLY A 404 -21.40 -2.36 -23.51
CA GLY A 404 -21.44 -2.40 -24.97
C GLY A 404 -20.06 -2.51 -25.65
N LYS A 405 -18.97 -2.70 -24.89
CA LYS A 405 -17.62 -2.92 -25.42
C LYS A 405 -16.99 -4.17 -24.82
N ASN A 406 -16.04 -4.78 -25.54
CA ASN A 406 -15.23 -5.89 -25.04
C ASN A 406 -16.05 -7.08 -24.50
N GLY A 407 -17.26 -7.30 -25.02
CA GLY A 407 -18.17 -8.35 -24.56
C GLY A 407 -18.90 -8.03 -23.25
N LEU A 408 -18.79 -6.81 -22.72
CA LEU A 408 -19.51 -6.36 -21.53
C LEU A 408 -20.92 -5.91 -21.91
N ASP A 409 -21.84 -6.86 -22.03
CA ASP A 409 -23.23 -6.61 -22.39
C ASP A 409 -24.20 -7.54 -21.63
N ALA A 410 -25.47 -7.55 -22.03
CA ALA A 410 -26.50 -8.37 -21.41
C ALA A 410 -26.22 -9.87 -21.51
N ALA A 411 -25.55 -10.34 -22.56
CA ALA A 411 -25.19 -11.75 -22.70
C ALA A 411 -24.10 -12.17 -21.70
N ALA A 412 -23.25 -11.24 -21.28
CA ALA A 412 -22.27 -11.43 -20.21
C ALA A 412 -22.83 -11.12 -18.80
N GLY A 413 -24.12 -10.80 -18.68
CA GLY A 413 -24.79 -10.57 -17.40
C GLY A 413 -24.75 -9.13 -16.88
N PHE A 414 -24.53 -8.14 -17.75
CA PHE A 414 -24.60 -6.71 -17.39
C PHE A 414 -25.73 -6.03 -18.15
N ALA A 415 -26.62 -5.30 -17.48
CA ALA A 415 -27.69 -4.54 -18.14
C ALA A 415 -27.26 -3.14 -18.56
N ASN A 416 -26.29 -2.55 -17.85
CA ASN A 416 -25.86 -1.17 -18.04
C ASN A 416 -24.48 -0.90 -17.39
N GLN A 417 -23.98 0.34 -17.48
CA GLN A 417 -22.69 0.72 -16.91
C GLN A 417 -22.64 0.66 -15.37
N ALA A 418 -23.76 0.88 -14.67
CA ALA A 418 -23.79 0.80 -13.21
C ALA A 418 -23.45 -0.62 -12.75
N GLU A 419 -24.04 -1.63 -13.40
CA GLU A 419 -23.76 -3.05 -13.07
C GLU A 419 -22.30 -3.42 -13.37
N VAL A 420 -21.72 -2.92 -14.48
CA VAL A 420 -20.29 -3.08 -14.76
C VAL A 420 -19.41 -2.53 -13.64
N LEU A 421 -19.80 -1.41 -13.03
CA LEU A 421 -19.03 -0.78 -11.94
C LEU A 421 -19.26 -1.47 -10.59
N ILE A 422 -20.49 -1.85 -10.25
CA ILE A 422 -20.84 -2.58 -9.01
C ILE A 422 -20.19 -3.98 -9.01
N HIS A 423 -20.04 -4.57 -10.19
CA HIS A 423 -19.44 -5.89 -10.43
C HIS A 423 -18.17 -5.82 -11.29
N ALA A 424 -17.32 -4.83 -11.00
CA ALA A 424 -16.07 -4.60 -11.74
C ALA A 424 -15.17 -5.86 -11.82
N ARG A 425 -15.11 -6.67 -10.76
CA ARG A 425 -14.39 -7.97 -10.78
C ARG A 425 -14.92 -8.93 -11.84
N LEU A 426 -16.24 -9.06 -11.98
CA LEU A 426 -16.85 -9.91 -13.00
C LEU A 426 -16.60 -9.36 -14.40
N ALA A 427 -16.72 -8.05 -14.59
CA ALA A 427 -16.44 -7.39 -15.86
C ALA A 427 -14.97 -7.56 -16.29
N ALA A 428 -14.05 -7.38 -15.35
CA ALA A 428 -12.61 -7.59 -15.56
C ALA A 428 -12.28 -9.04 -15.98
N SER A 429 -13.00 -10.03 -15.42
CA SER A 429 -12.85 -11.42 -15.85
C SER A 429 -13.34 -11.67 -17.28
N VAL A 430 -14.46 -11.06 -17.70
CA VAL A 430 -14.97 -11.19 -19.08
C VAL A 430 -13.93 -10.69 -20.09
N VAL A 431 -13.27 -9.57 -19.78
CA VAL A 431 -12.21 -9.01 -20.64
C VAL A 431 -10.84 -9.65 -20.45
N LYS A 432 -10.74 -10.73 -19.64
CA LYS A 432 -9.53 -11.52 -19.41
C LYS A 432 -8.36 -10.70 -18.84
N ALA A 433 -8.65 -9.88 -17.82
CA ALA A 433 -7.62 -9.24 -17.01
C ALA A 433 -6.66 -10.28 -16.41
N THR A 434 -5.39 -9.90 -16.22
CA THR A 434 -4.39 -10.81 -15.64
C THR A 434 -4.58 -10.91 -14.13
N ARG A 435 -4.80 -12.13 -13.63
CA ARG A 435 -4.91 -12.42 -12.19
C ARG A 435 -3.56 -12.23 -11.50
N MET A 436 -3.50 -11.35 -10.52
CA MET A 436 -2.29 -10.87 -9.86
C MET A 436 -2.09 -11.46 -8.46
N ASP A 437 -0.86 -11.41 -7.96
CA ASP A 437 -0.52 -11.80 -6.59
C ASP A 437 -0.80 -10.66 -5.61
N ARG A 438 -2.07 -10.47 -5.21
CA ARG A 438 -2.50 -9.49 -4.19
C ARG A 438 -1.94 -8.07 -4.42
N PRO A 439 -2.48 -7.32 -5.40
CA PRO A 439 -2.12 -5.94 -5.62
C PRO A 439 -2.53 -5.05 -4.44
N GLU A 440 -1.53 -4.61 -3.68
CA GLU A 440 -1.69 -3.64 -2.60
C GLU A 440 -1.34 -2.23 -3.13
N TRP A 441 -0.46 -1.49 -2.45
CA TRP A 441 -0.26 -0.07 -2.72
C TRP A 441 0.37 0.20 -4.08
N ILE A 442 -0.12 1.25 -4.73
CA ILE A 442 0.40 1.80 -5.97
C ILE A 442 0.96 3.19 -5.73
N VAL A 443 2.12 3.52 -6.31
CA VAL A 443 2.69 4.88 -6.27
C VAL A 443 3.27 5.30 -7.61
N VAL A 444 3.16 6.59 -7.91
CA VAL A 444 3.71 7.20 -9.12
C VAL A 444 4.94 8.02 -8.75
N SER A 445 6.07 7.70 -9.38
CA SER A 445 7.32 8.42 -9.18
C SER A 445 7.16 9.90 -9.58
N PRO A 446 7.50 10.84 -8.69
CA PRO A 446 7.45 12.28 -9.00
C PRO A 446 8.59 12.73 -9.90
N LYS A 447 9.53 11.84 -10.26
CA LYS A 447 10.70 12.15 -11.09
C LYS A 447 10.51 11.83 -12.57
N ASP A 448 9.92 10.68 -12.85
CA ASP A 448 9.84 10.14 -14.21
C ASP A 448 8.46 9.57 -14.56
N GLY A 449 7.52 9.55 -13.61
CA GLY A 449 6.15 9.07 -13.83
C GLY A 449 6.02 7.56 -13.95
N GLN A 450 7.08 6.78 -13.68
CA GLN A 450 6.97 5.32 -13.56
C GLN A 450 6.09 4.97 -12.36
N VAL A 451 5.35 3.87 -12.49
CA VAL A 451 4.39 3.44 -11.48
C VAL A 451 4.87 2.14 -10.86
N TYR A 452 4.71 2.03 -9.54
CA TYR A 452 5.15 0.89 -8.74
C TYR A 452 3.94 0.34 -8.00
N CYS A 453 3.81 -0.99 -7.92
CA CYS A 453 2.74 -1.69 -7.23
C CYS A 453 3.32 -2.87 -6.46
N THR A 454 2.96 -2.97 -5.20
CA THR A 454 3.24 -4.16 -4.40
C THR A 454 2.31 -5.30 -4.79
N LEU A 455 2.90 -6.49 -4.91
CA LEU A 455 2.22 -7.76 -5.09
C LEU A 455 2.62 -8.63 -3.90
N THR A 456 1.87 -8.52 -2.81
CA THR A 456 2.38 -8.82 -1.46
C THR A 456 2.67 -10.29 -1.23
N ASN A 457 1.78 -11.18 -1.66
CA ASN A 457 1.98 -12.63 -1.68
C ASN A 457 0.81 -13.33 -2.37
N ASN A 458 1.02 -14.59 -2.76
CA ASN A 458 -0.03 -15.48 -3.22
C ASN A 458 0.38 -16.95 -3.11
N ILE A 459 0.07 -17.57 -1.97
CA ILE A 459 0.29 -19.02 -1.78
C ILE A 459 -0.63 -19.90 -2.65
N LYS A 460 -1.58 -19.32 -3.40
CA LYS A 460 -2.39 -20.03 -4.39
C LYS A 460 -1.84 -19.89 -5.81
N ARG A 461 -0.76 -19.13 -6.03
CA ARG A 461 -0.10 -19.06 -7.34
C ARG A 461 0.40 -20.44 -7.75
N GLY A 462 0.08 -20.83 -8.98
CA GLY A 462 0.35 -22.16 -9.53
C GLY A 462 -0.85 -23.13 -9.43
N ASP A 463 -1.88 -22.80 -8.64
CA ASP A 463 -3.12 -23.58 -8.60
C ASP A 463 -3.97 -23.33 -9.87
N GLU A 464 -5.02 -24.13 -10.05
CA GLU A 464 -5.92 -24.02 -11.20
C GLU A 464 -6.47 -22.58 -11.35
N GLY A 465 -6.35 -22.03 -12.57
CA GLY A 465 -6.79 -20.67 -12.88
C GLY A 465 -5.87 -19.55 -12.38
N GLN A 466 -4.70 -19.86 -11.81
CA GLN A 466 -3.67 -18.89 -11.42
C GLN A 466 -2.28 -19.36 -11.87
N PRO A 467 -2.00 -19.40 -13.18
CA PRO A 467 -0.72 -19.90 -13.70
C PRO A 467 0.47 -19.05 -13.24
N VAL A 468 1.64 -19.68 -13.13
CA VAL A 468 2.92 -18.98 -12.95
C VAL A 468 3.33 -18.33 -14.27
N GLY A 469 3.81 -17.09 -14.23
CA GLY A 469 4.33 -16.40 -15.41
C GLY A 469 4.22 -14.87 -15.33
N GLY A 470 4.94 -14.19 -16.22
CA GLY A 470 4.94 -12.73 -16.29
C GLY A 470 5.29 -12.07 -14.95
N PRO A 471 4.47 -11.13 -14.44
CA PRO A 471 4.72 -10.44 -13.18
C PRO A 471 4.44 -11.30 -11.93
N ASN A 472 3.95 -12.53 -12.09
CA ASN A 472 3.66 -13.47 -11.00
C ASN A 472 4.54 -14.72 -11.18
N SER A 473 5.84 -14.54 -10.95
CA SER A 473 6.89 -15.44 -11.44
C SER A 473 7.14 -16.70 -10.60
N ARG A 474 6.45 -16.87 -9.46
CA ARG A 474 6.73 -17.95 -8.50
C ARG A 474 5.47 -18.66 -8.03
N ALA A 475 5.46 -19.99 -8.09
CA ALA A 475 4.42 -20.78 -7.44
C ALA A 475 4.50 -20.64 -5.91
N LYS A 476 3.35 -20.75 -5.23
CA LYS A 476 3.26 -20.70 -3.76
C LYS A 476 4.02 -19.49 -3.18
N ASN A 477 3.81 -18.33 -3.80
CA ASN A 477 4.54 -17.12 -3.49
C ASN A 477 4.18 -16.63 -2.07
N GLN A 478 5.12 -16.70 -1.14
CA GLN A 478 4.94 -16.28 0.26
C GLN A 478 5.69 -15.00 0.61
N TYR A 479 6.45 -14.44 -0.33
CA TYR A 479 7.33 -13.30 -0.07
C TYR A 479 6.91 -12.03 -0.80
N GLY A 480 6.30 -12.16 -1.98
CA GLY A 480 5.87 -11.02 -2.78
C GLY A 480 6.94 -10.41 -3.66
N GLN A 481 6.53 -9.39 -4.41
CA GLN A 481 7.37 -8.65 -5.35
C GLN A 481 6.83 -7.23 -5.53
N ILE A 482 7.65 -6.33 -6.06
CA ILE A 482 7.21 -4.99 -6.48
C ILE A 482 7.25 -4.95 -8.00
N LEU A 483 6.06 -4.85 -8.58
CA LEU A 483 5.86 -4.60 -10.00
C LEU A 483 6.14 -3.12 -10.31
N ARG A 484 6.78 -2.85 -11.44
CA ARG A 484 6.93 -1.52 -12.02
C ARG A 484 6.38 -1.51 -13.44
N TRP A 485 5.75 -0.40 -13.84
CA TRP A 485 5.46 -0.15 -15.24
C TRP A 485 5.70 1.29 -15.67
N ARG A 486 5.89 1.45 -16.97
CA ARG A 486 6.09 2.70 -17.67
C ARG A 486 5.10 2.81 -18.81
N GLU A 487 4.18 3.76 -18.69
CA GLU A 487 3.19 4.03 -19.73
C GLU A 487 3.83 4.50 -21.03
N GLY A 488 3.26 4.08 -22.16
CA GLY A 488 3.73 4.42 -23.50
C GLY A 488 4.02 5.92 -23.65
N GLY A 489 5.26 6.23 -24.00
CA GLY A 489 5.72 7.60 -24.17
C GLY A 489 5.69 8.46 -22.91
N ASN A 490 5.69 7.91 -21.69
CA ASN A 490 5.54 8.65 -20.42
C ASN A 490 4.24 9.47 -20.38
N ASN A 491 3.13 8.85 -20.78
CA ASN A 491 1.84 9.50 -20.79
C ASN A 491 0.80 8.60 -20.11
N ALA A 492 0.27 9.05 -18.98
CA ALA A 492 -0.74 8.30 -18.24
C ALA A 492 -2.05 8.06 -19.02
N SER A 493 -2.26 8.68 -20.19
CA SER A 493 -3.37 8.33 -21.09
C SER A 493 -3.08 7.16 -22.04
N ALA A 494 -1.87 6.60 -22.04
CA ALA A 494 -1.52 5.46 -22.87
C ALA A 494 -2.33 4.22 -22.45
N MET A 495 -2.62 3.38 -23.44
CA MET A 495 -3.31 2.10 -23.24
C MET A 495 -2.34 0.91 -23.27
N ALA A 496 -1.05 1.16 -23.52
CA ALA A 496 0.01 0.18 -23.51
C ALA A 496 1.16 0.68 -22.62
N PHE A 497 1.82 -0.25 -21.95
CA PHE A 497 2.93 0.02 -21.05
C PHE A 497 3.97 -1.10 -21.10
N GLU A 498 5.20 -0.76 -20.75
CA GLU A 498 6.27 -1.72 -20.47
C GLU A 498 6.29 -1.99 -18.97
N TRP A 499 6.52 -3.24 -18.56
CA TRP A 499 6.62 -3.61 -17.15
C TRP A 499 7.89 -4.38 -16.84
N ASP A 500 8.32 -4.30 -15.58
CA ASP A 500 9.39 -5.11 -15.00
C ASP A 500 9.09 -5.40 -13.52
N LEU A 501 9.68 -6.46 -12.95
CA LEU A 501 9.70 -6.61 -11.49
C LEU A 501 10.90 -5.85 -10.92
N PHE A 502 10.63 -4.77 -10.19
CA PHE A 502 11.64 -3.94 -9.54
C PHE A 502 12.42 -4.72 -8.47
N VAL A 503 11.71 -5.55 -7.72
CA VAL A 503 12.29 -6.50 -6.77
C VAL A 503 11.37 -7.70 -6.63
N VAL A 504 11.97 -8.87 -6.47
CA VAL A 504 11.30 -10.10 -6.06
C VAL A 504 11.78 -10.41 -4.65
N ALA A 505 10.94 -10.17 -3.64
CA ALA A 505 11.30 -10.39 -2.24
C ALA A 505 11.53 -11.88 -1.97
N GLY A 506 12.36 -12.23 -0.99
CA GLY A 506 12.71 -13.61 -0.71
C GLY A 506 13.69 -13.76 0.45
N ASN A 507 14.01 -15.01 0.80
CA ASN A 507 14.96 -15.34 1.85
C ASN A 507 16.19 -16.05 1.27
N PRO A 508 17.24 -15.31 0.88
CA PRO A 508 18.44 -15.91 0.30
C PRO A 508 19.29 -16.66 1.33
N THR A 509 19.02 -16.50 2.63
CA THR A 509 19.73 -17.24 3.69
C THR A 509 19.19 -18.66 3.86
N VAL A 510 17.88 -18.83 3.68
CA VAL A 510 17.19 -20.11 3.80
C VAL A 510 17.12 -20.84 2.45
N HIS A 511 16.90 -20.10 1.36
CA HIS A 511 16.54 -20.66 0.06
C HIS A 511 17.56 -20.37 -1.05
N ALA A 512 18.85 -20.26 -0.70
CA ALA A 512 19.93 -19.89 -1.60
C ALA A 512 19.89 -20.65 -2.95
N GLY A 513 19.97 -19.91 -4.06
CA GLY A 513 19.99 -20.48 -5.41
C GLY A 513 18.63 -20.95 -5.95
N THR A 514 17.54 -20.73 -5.22
CA THR A 514 16.16 -21.02 -5.68
C THR A 514 15.38 -19.72 -5.94
N PRO A 515 14.24 -19.76 -6.64
CA PRO A 515 13.36 -18.59 -6.80
C PRO A 515 12.88 -17.97 -5.47
N GLN A 516 12.89 -18.74 -4.38
CA GLN A 516 12.51 -18.27 -3.06
C GLN A 516 13.61 -17.48 -2.35
N ALA A 517 14.82 -17.44 -2.91
CA ALA A 517 15.88 -16.52 -2.47
C ALA A 517 15.54 -15.05 -2.77
N GLY A 518 14.67 -14.78 -3.74
CA GLY A 518 14.42 -13.43 -4.27
C GLY A 518 15.39 -13.05 -5.39
N SER A 519 15.22 -11.84 -5.92
CA SER A 519 16.09 -11.25 -6.94
C SER A 519 17.43 -10.77 -6.35
N SER A 520 18.39 -10.47 -7.20
CA SER A 520 19.78 -10.15 -6.86
C SER A 520 19.96 -8.90 -5.97
N ASN A 521 18.98 -8.01 -5.93
CA ASN A 521 18.94 -6.88 -5.01
C ASN A 521 18.42 -7.23 -3.59
N ILE A 522 18.02 -8.47 -3.35
CA ILE A 522 17.75 -9.05 -2.03
C ILE A 522 18.97 -9.83 -1.52
N ASN A 523 19.35 -9.58 -0.28
CA ASN A 523 20.47 -10.22 0.39
C ASN A 523 20.17 -10.41 1.89
N ALA A 524 21.07 -11.10 2.59
CA ALA A 524 20.93 -11.38 4.02
C ALA A 524 20.80 -10.13 4.90
N GLN A 525 21.28 -8.97 4.44
CA GLN A 525 21.25 -7.72 5.19
C GLN A 525 19.95 -6.93 4.97
N ASN A 526 19.24 -7.12 3.86
CA ASN A 526 18.05 -6.33 3.51
C ASN A 526 16.79 -7.15 3.24
N MET A 527 16.81 -8.48 3.31
CA MET A 527 15.65 -9.32 3.02
C MET A 527 14.41 -8.98 3.85
N PHE A 528 13.26 -9.05 3.21
CA PHE A 528 11.93 -8.80 3.77
C PHE A 528 10.90 -9.70 3.06
N ASN A 529 9.68 -9.72 3.57
CA ASN A 529 8.55 -10.42 2.96
C ASN A 529 7.30 -9.54 3.00
N SER A 530 6.33 -9.84 2.13
CA SER A 530 5.06 -9.12 1.96
C SER A 530 5.24 -7.60 1.94
N PRO A 531 5.94 -7.06 0.91
CA PRO A 531 5.92 -5.62 0.74
C PRO A 531 4.48 -5.21 0.44
N ASP A 532 4.03 -4.20 1.17
CA ASP A 532 2.68 -3.67 1.14
C ASP A 532 2.75 -2.16 0.86
N GLY A 533 2.87 -1.34 1.91
CA GLY A 533 2.82 0.11 1.79
C GLY A 533 3.95 0.68 0.93
N LEU A 534 3.63 1.65 0.07
CA LEU A 534 4.59 2.36 -0.77
C LEU A 534 4.45 3.88 -0.67
N SER A 535 5.57 4.60 -0.75
CA SER A 535 5.54 6.06 -0.95
C SER A 535 6.79 6.61 -1.59
N PHE A 536 6.63 7.65 -2.39
CA PHE A 536 7.75 8.44 -2.88
C PHE A 536 7.92 9.71 -2.07
N ASP A 537 9.17 10.03 -1.75
CA ASP A 537 9.52 11.39 -1.35
C ASP A 537 9.86 12.28 -2.55
N ARG A 538 10.03 13.58 -2.31
CA ARG A 538 10.35 14.56 -3.38
C ARG A 538 11.71 14.33 -4.03
N SER A 539 12.64 13.64 -3.36
CA SER A 539 13.94 13.30 -3.93
C SER A 539 13.88 12.09 -4.85
N GLY A 540 12.79 11.32 -4.82
CA GLY A 540 12.60 10.12 -5.62
C GLY A 540 13.06 8.84 -4.93
N ARG A 541 13.23 8.87 -3.60
CA ARG A 541 13.38 7.63 -2.82
C ARG A 541 12.04 6.91 -2.74
N LEU A 542 12.05 5.61 -3.00
CA LEU A 542 10.90 4.74 -2.82
C LEU A 542 10.96 4.13 -1.42
N TRP A 543 10.01 4.47 -0.58
CA TRP A 543 9.81 3.89 0.74
C TRP A 543 8.91 2.66 0.60
N ILE A 544 9.31 1.55 1.20
CA ILE A 544 8.65 0.24 1.12
C ILE A 544 8.32 -0.18 2.54
N GLN A 545 7.07 -0.49 2.83
CA GLN A 545 6.57 -0.93 4.12
C GLN A 545 6.12 -2.39 4.01
N THR A 546 6.05 -3.13 5.11
CA THR A 546 5.75 -4.57 5.07
C THR A 546 4.62 -4.95 6.02
N ASP A 547 3.75 -5.81 5.52
CA ASP A 547 2.75 -6.58 6.28
C ASP A 547 2.99 -8.09 6.07
N GLY A 548 4.07 -8.56 6.68
CA GLY A 548 4.60 -9.90 6.50
C GLY A 548 4.48 -10.79 7.73
N ASP A 549 4.82 -12.06 7.53
CA ASP A 549 5.02 -12.99 8.63
C ASP A 549 6.21 -12.53 9.48
N SER A 550 5.92 -12.19 10.74
CA SER A 550 6.88 -11.71 11.72
C SER A 550 7.37 -12.81 12.68
N SER A 551 7.16 -14.09 12.36
CA SER A 551 7.55 -15.22 13.23
C SER A 551 9.06 -15.34 13.41
N ASN A 552 9.82 -14.79 12.45
CA ASN A 552 11.27 -14.90 12.37
C ASN A 552 11.76 -16.37 12.41
N LYS A 553 10.98 -17.29 11.84
CA LYS A 553 11.23 -18.74 11.82
C LYS A 553 10.98 -19.32 10.43
N GLY A 554 11.51 -20.52 10.19
CA GLY A 554 11.31 -21.24 8.93
C GLY A 554 11.68 -20.38 7.73
N ASP A 555 10.74 -20.20 6.82
CA ASP A 555 10.88 -19.40 5.60
C ASP A 555 11.17 -17.91 5.84
N PHE A 556 10.83 -17.40 7.02
CA PHE A 556 11.00 -16.01 7.43
C PHE A 556 12.15 -15.83 8.44
N ALA A 557 12.97 -16.87 8.64
CA ALA A 557 14.10 -16.81 9.56
C ALA A 557 15.07 -15.69 9.17
N GLY A 558 15.39 -14.83 10.14
CA GLY A 558 16.27 -13.68 9.99
C GLY A 558 15.59 -12.38 9.51
N MET A 559 14.30 -12.40 9.19
CA MET A 559 13.58 -11.19 8.72
C MET A 559 13.10 -10.29 9.87
N GLY A 560 12.88 -10.84 11.07
CA GLY A 560 12.44 -10.08 12.25
C GLY A 560 10.98 -9.63 12.18
N ASN A 561 10.67 -8.53 12.88
CA ASN A 561 9.38 -7.85 12.82
C ASN A 561 9.19 -7.13 11.47
N ASN A 562 7.95 -6.69 11.22
CA ASN A 562 7.63 -5.81 10.10
C ASN A 562 8.43 -4.50 10.12
N GLN A 563 8.64 -3.94 8.94
CA GLN A 563 9.73 -3.01 8.70
C GLN A 563 9.39 -2.01 7.60
N MET A 564 10.19 -0.96 7.52
CA MET A 564 10.21 -0.06 6.38
C MET A 564 11.62 0.02 5.82
N LEU A 565 11.72 -0.09 4.50
CA LEU A 565 12.94 0.02 3.72
C LEU A 565 12.88 1.26 2.83
N CYS A 566 14.02 1.65 2.29
CA CYS A 566 14.15 2.71 1.31
C CYS A 566 14.98 2.21 0.13
N ALA A 567 14.49 2.47 -1.07
CA ALA A 567 15.09 2.02 -2.31
C ALA A 567 15.45 3.20 -3.23
N ASP A 568 16.55 3.03 -3.96
CA ASP A 568 16.87 3.84 -5.13
C ASP A 568 16.24 3.17 -6.36
N PRO A 569 15.22 3.79 -6.99
CA PRO A 569 14.49 3.14 -8.08
C PRO A 569 15.32 2.96 -9.36
N ALA A 570 16.42 3.71 -9.51
CA ALA A 570 17.29 3.65 -10.68
C ALA A 570 18.33 2.54 -10.55
N SER A 571 18.94 2.38 -9.37
CA SER A 571 19.95 1.34 -9.14
C SER A 571 19.38 0.00 -8.67
N GLY A 572 18.17 0.01 -8.10
CA GLY A 572 17.58 -1.17 -7.44
C GLY A 572 18.13 -1.44 -6.04
N GLU A 573 19.02 -0.58 -5.51
CA GLU A 573 19.56 -0.69 -4.15
C GLU A 573 18.44 -0.52 -3.11
N ILE A 574 18.38 -1.41 -2.12
CA ILE A 574 17.39 -1.39 -1.03
C ILE A 574 18.11 -1.45 0.32
N ARG A 575 17.78 -0.53 1.23
CA ARG A 575 18.29 -0.50 2.61
C ARG A 575 17.15 -0.50 3.62
N ARG A 576 17.24 -1.34 4.65
CA ARG A 576 16.29 -1.32 5.78
C ARG A 576 16.48 -0.05 6.59
N PHE A 577 15.40 0.67 6.86
CA PHE A 577 15.40 1.94 7.56
C PHE A 577 14.78 1.83 8.95
N LEU A 578 13.61 1.21 9.08
CA LEU A 578 12.87 1.07 10.33
C LEU A 578 12.47 -0.38 10.57
N VAL A 579 12.47 -0.83 11.83
CA VAL A 579 11.79 -2.06 12.27
C VAL A 579 10.81 -1.69 13.37
N GLY A 580 9.59 -2.20 13.28
CA GLY A 580 8.50 -1.94 14.21
C GLY A 580 8.48 -2.84 15.46
N PRO A 581 7.57 -2.54 16.40
CA PRO A 581 7.32 -3.36 17.58
C PRO A 581 6.74 -4.75 17.25
N ILE A 582 6.50 -5.55 18.29
CA ILE A 582 6.03 -6.93 18.15
C ILE A 582 4.60 -6.95 17.61
N GLY A 583 4.37 -7.80 16.60
CA GLY A 583 3.03 -8.08 16.06
C GLY A 583 2.35 -6.89 15.41
N CYS A 584 3.09 -5.83 15.05
CA CYS A 584 2.56 -4.79 14.18
C CYS A 584 2.86 -5.14 12.71
N GLU A 585 2.16 -4.46 11.81
CA GLU A 585 2.68 -4.13 10.48
C GLU A 585 3.19 -2.69 10.47
N ILE A 586 3.92 -2.34 9.42
CA ILE A 586 4.25 -0.94 9.13
C ILE A 586 3.41 -0.52 7.93
N THR A 587 2.57 0.49 8.11
CA THR A 587 1.62 0.96 7.10
C THR A 587 1.36 2.46 7.31
N GLY A 588 0.86 3.17 6.29
CA GLY A 588 0.56 4.60 6.41
C GLY A 588 1.80 5.49 6.45
N ILE A 589 2.03 6.29 5.42
CA ILE A 589 3.21 7.18 5.35
C ILE A 589 2.86 8.55 4.79
N SER A 590 3.41 9.59 5.40
CA SER A 590 3.29 10.97 4.93
C SER A 590 4.52 11.78 5.30
N PHE A 591 4.77 12.88 4.60
CA PHE A 591 5.89 13.78 4.88
C PHE A 591 5.42 15.19 5.20
N ALA A 592 6.10 15.85 6.14
CA ALA A 592 6.01 17.30 6.24
C ALA A 592 6.52 17.95 4.93
N PRO A 593 6.06 19.16 4.56
CA PRO A 593 6.39 19.77 3.25
C PRO A 593 7.88 19.98 2.98
N ASP A 594 8.69 20.08 4.02
CA ASP A 594 10.15 20.23 3.95
C ASP A 594 10.91 18.89 3.95
N TYR A 595 10.19 17.76 4.07
CA TYR A 595 10.72 16.40 4.16
C TYR A 595 11.70 16.17 5.32
N ARG A 596 11.68 17.04 6.34
CA ARG A 596 12.48 16.87 7.58
C ARG A 596 11.75 16.07 8.65
N THR A 597 10.49 15.72 8.39
CA THR A 597 9.66 14.89 9.25
C THR A 597 8.88 13.91 8.41
N MET A 598 8.92 12.64 8.81
CA MET A 598 8.07 11.58 8.29
C MET A 598 7.05 11.19 9.35
N PHE A 599 5.80 11.01 8.92
CA PHE A 599 4.73 10.42 9.70
C PHE A 599 4.58 8.98 9.22
N ILE A 600 4.62 8.01 10.14
CA ILE A 600 4.60 6.57 9.82
C ILE A 600 3.64 5.85 10.77
N GLY A 601 2.74 5.02 10.25
CA GLY A 601 1.82 4.24 11.06
C GLY A 601 2.45 2.96 11.58
N ILE A 602 2.06 2.60 12.81
CA ILE A 602 2.27 1.30 13.45
C ILE A 602 0.87 0.75 13.69
N GLN A 603 0.44 -0.22 12.90
CA GLN A 603 -0.89 -0.82 13.00
C GLN A 603 -0.84 -2.04 13.94
N HIS A 604 -1.94 -2.26 14.67
CA HIS A 604 -2.21 -3.44 15.51
C HIS A 604 -1.04 -4.00 16.35
N PRO A 605 -0.18 -3.20 17.01
CA PRO A 605 0.90 -3.74 17.82
C PRO A 605 0.36 -4.77 18.82
N GLY A 606 0.96 -5.96 18.84
CA GLY A 606 0.51 -7.08 19.64
C GLY A 606 -0.83 -7.68 19.21
N GLU A 607 -1.15 -7.74 17.92
CA GLU A 607 -2.35 -8.45 17.39
C GLU A 607 -2.57 -9.83 18.07
N ASN A 608 -1.48 -10.53 18.35
CA ASN A 608 -1.38 -11.88 18.92
C ASN A 608 -0.94 -11.86 20.40
N GLY A 609 -0.94 -10.68 21.03
CA GLY A 609 -0.32 -10.40 22.31
C GLY A 609 1.17 -10.08 22.17
N GLY A 610 1.85 -9.91 23.31
CA GLY A 610 3.31 -9.73 23.32
C GLY A 610 3.82 -8.31 23.07
N SER A 611 2.93 -7.33 22.89
CA SER A 611 3.29 -5.91 22.84
C SER A 611 2.64 -5.11 23.97
N THR A 612 3.33 -4.05 24.40
CA THR A 612 2.81 -2.97 25.26
C THR A 612 3.09 -1.59 24.65
N PHE A 613 3.45 -1.56 23.36
CA PHE A 613 3.77 -0.34 22.63
C PHE A 613 2.54 0.57 22.47
N PRO A 614 2.68 1.92 22.56
CA PRO A 614 3.93 2.66 22.77
C PRO A 614 4.21 3.02 24.23
N GLU A 615 3.26 2.83 25.15
CA GLU A 615 3.39 3.34 26.52
C GLU A 615 4.26 2.46 27.42
N HIS A 616 4.37 1.17 27.13
CA HIS A 616 5.11 0.18 27.92
C HIS A 616 4.72 0.16 29.40
N LEU A 617 3.44 0.43 29.70
CA LEU A 617 2.89 0.23 31.03
C LEU A 617 2.95 -1.27 31.39
N PRO A 618 3.17 -1.63 32.67
CA PRO A 618 3.14 -3.03 33.10
C PRO A 618 1.78 -3.68 32.77
N ASN A 619 1.79 -4.76 32.00
CA ASN A 619 0.58 -5.40 31.46
C ASN A 619 -0.34 -4.43 30.71
N GLY A 620 0.25 -3.40 30.08
CA GLY A 620 -0.45 -2.36 29.35
C GLY A 620 -1.15 -2.88 28.09
N LYS A 621 -2.10 -2.09 27.61
CA LYS A 621 -2.78 -2.35 26.34
C LYS A 621 -1.99 -1.68 25.22
N PRO A 622 -1.52 -2.44 24.20
CA PRO A 622 -0.86 -1.82 23.07
C PRO A 622 -1.86 -1.02 22.22
N ARG A 623 -1.37 0.01 21.55
CA ARG A 623 -2.22 0.95 20.79
C ARG A 623 -1.59 1.29 19.45
N SER A 624 -2.36 1.07 18.38
CA SER A 624 -2.05 1.58 17.05
C SER A 624 -1.74 3.07 17.13
N SER A 625 -0.63 3.46 16.51
CA SER A 625 -0.07 4.80 16.66
C SER A 625 0.50 5.34 15.35
N VAL A 626 0.38 6.65 15.15
CA VAL A 626 1.17 7.37 14.15
C VAL A 626 2.40 7.94 14.83
N MET A 627 3.56 7.68 14.24
CA MET A 627 4.87 8.08 14.75
C MET A 627 5.44 9.22 13.93
N VAL A 628 6.20 10.10 14.59
CA VAL A 628 6.95 11.21 14.00
C VAL A 628 8.42 10.82 13.97
N ILE A 629 8.99 10.63 12.78
CA ILE A 629 10.41 10.35 12.58
C ILE A 629 11.13 11.62 12.15
N THR A 630 12.23 11.94 12.84
CA THR A 630 13.09 13.09 12.55
C THR A 630 14.57 12.73 12.62
N ARG A 631 15.42 13.51 11.95
CA ARG A 631 16.87 13.46 12.17
C ARG A 631 17.27 14.36 13.33
N GLU A 632 18.25 13.93 14.11
CA GLU A 632 18.82 14.71 15.22
C GLU A 632 19.46 16.02 14.75
N ASP A 633 20.05 16.02 13.56
CA ASP A 633 20.62 17.21 12.90
C ASP A 633 19.57 18.09 12.19
N GLY A 634 18.29 17.69 12.27
CA GLY A 634 17.17 18.35 11.61
C GLY A 634 17.14 18.20 10.09
N GLY A 635 17.99 17.38 9.48
CA GLY A 635 18.10 17.20 8.04
C GLY A 635 16.88 16.53 7.38
N VAL A 636 16.94 16.37 6.06
CA VAL A 636 15.90 15.68 5.28
C VAL A 636 15.96 14.17 5.55
N ILE A 637 14.80 13.54 5.74
CA ILE A 637 14.70 12.09 5.98
C ILE A 637 15.29 11.31 4.80
N GLY A 638 16.12 10.31 5.10
CA GLY A 638 16.77 9.44 4.12
C GLY A 638 17.94 10.05 3.33
N ALA A 639 18.23 11.35 3.51
CA ALA A 639 19.24 12.09 2.73
C ALA A 639 20.65 12.10 3.34
#